data_AF-A0AAV9HX50-F1
#
_entry.id   AF-A0AAV9HX50-F1
#
_cell.length_a   1.000
_cell.length_b   1.000
_cell.length_c   1.000
_cell.angle_alpha   90.00
_cell.angle_beta   90.00
_cell.angle_gamma   90.00
#
_symmetry.space_group_name_H-M   'P 1'
#
loop_
_entity.id
_entity.type
_entity.pdbx_description
1 polymer ?
#
loop_
_entity_poly.entity_id
_entity_poly.type
_entity_poly.pdbx_seq_one_letter_code
_entity_poly.pdbx_strand_id
1 'polypeptide(L)'
;MLPLLSWASLALLLVSPAPTSAFYIPFFSVHSYPPSTPIPLLVNKVYSDTSQLQYAYYDLPFVCPRPKSKPLGSSGLFSGQSIPLNLGEVLRGDRIVASDIELRMKEDNECALLCERDIGEEEILRAQELIRKGYVVEWIVDNLPGATSFVTVDKTKKYYAAGFKLGTVEQKAQGEQGGEGDEGKFYLNNHFTIVIRYRNAPGKKGERGEKVVVGFEVYPKSIGRGERRDERGCPVNLSGKSGNGEKFELFKVRRGENRWATVPYTYSVYFREDNSIEWSKRWDLYFVNQEEGAKVHWMAIVNSLIICAVLTGVVLMILARTVRADIKGYRDESLMEKGAGKQKGGLKEKAGLGLLDQVDEAGGIVRDAVDLDDEDDEALEDVAGWKLLHGDVFRTPGNGHLLAPLIGSGMQLLFMAVGLVLLSALGILNPSFRGGFVSFGVGLFVFAGVLSGYFSARIYKTFGGRDWTKNTAVTATLFPGLLFAIIFVLNLFVWAQASSTALPFGTLIAIVFLWLCVQVPLVYAGAWYGFSKVGSWESPTKTSSIPRQIPQQAWYLRGLPATLLGGLIPFAVIFIELLFVFQSVWQDKSGYYYVFGFMAVVSTILILAIAEVTVLAIYIQLCSENYHWWWSSFMVGGGSAVWVFAYCTWYYFAKLHITGFLSSMLFFSYSFMACCVYGLLTGTVGFLTAFAFVRRIYGAIKAD
;
A
#
# COMPACT_ATOMS: atom_id res chain seq x y z
N MET A 1 23.57 -13.05 -27.92
CA MET A 1 24.38 -12.21 -27.01
C MET A 1 24.25 -10.69 -27.25
N LEU A 2 23.25 -10.21 -28.03
CA LEU A 2 23.08 -8.79 -28.36
C LEU A 2 21.91 -8.01 -27.68
N PRO A 3 20.96 -8.59 -26.90
CA PRO A 3 19.92 -7.78 -26.26
C PRO A 3 20.26 -7.28 -24.84
N LEU A 4 21.33 -7.80 -24.21
CA LEU A 4 21.74 -7.38 -22.85
C LEU A 4 22.49 -6.04 -22.83
N LEU A 5 23.16 -5.65 -23.92
CA LEU A 5 23.87 -4.37 -23.99
C LEU A 5 22.93 -3.15 -24.10
N SER A 6 21.70 -3.33 -24.59
CA SER A 6 20.74 -2.21 -24.71
C SER A 6 20.23 -1.72 -23.36
N TRP A 7 20.10 -2.61 -22.37
CA TRP A 7 19.62 -2.26 -21.03
C TRP A 7 20.74 -1.73 -20.14
N ALA A 8 21.95 -2.28 -20.28
CA ALA A 8 23.14 -1.78 -19.59
C ALA A 8 23.55 -0.37 -20.07
N SER A 9 23.38 -0.07 -21.36
CA SER A 9 23.67 1.27 -21.90
C SER A 9 22.65 2.32 -21.47
N LEU A 10 21.38 1.95 -21.29
CA LEU A 10 20.35 2.83 -20.73
C LEU A 10 20.56 3.05 -19.22
N ALA A 11 21.05 2.04 -18.50
CA ALA A 11 21.40 2.13 -17.09
C ALA A 11 22.68 2.96 -16.85
N LEU A 12 23.67 2.91 -17.75
CA LEU A 12 24.88 3.75 -17.64
C LEU A 12 24.61 5.24 -17.92
N LEU A 13 23.62 5.56 -18.77
CA LEU A 13 23.18 6.93 -19.03
C LEU A 13 22.43 7.57 -17.83
N LEU A 14 21.93 6.76 -16.90
CA LEU A 14 21.33 7.23 -15.64
C LEU A 14 22.35 7.46 -14.52
N VAL A 15 23.63 7.09 -14.71
CA VAL A 15 24.66 7.06 -13.64
C VAL A 15 25.85 7.99 -13.93
N SER A 16 25.84 8.82 -14.99
CA SER A 16 26.89 9.84 -15.14
C SER A 16 26.69 10.99 -14.15
N PRO A 17 27.63 11.28 -13.23
CA PRO A 17 27.56 12.48 -12.41
C PRO A 17 28.06 13.64 -13.25
N ALA A 18 27.17 14.28 -14.01
CA ALA A 18 27.45 15.62 -14.47
C ALA A 18 27.48 16.53 -13.23
N PRO A 19 28.44 17.48 -13.09
CA PRO A 19 28.38 18.51 -12.07
C PRO A 19 27.28 19.50 -12.45
N THR A 20 26.03 19.07 -12.31
CA THR A 20 24.87 19.93 -12.45
C THR A 20 24.81 20.79 -11.19
N SER A 21 24.97 22.09 -11.37
CA SER A 21 24.43 23.09 -10.44
C SER A 21 23.04 22.63 -10.00
N ALA A 22 22.86 22.43 -8.68
CA ALA A 22 21.70 21.82 -8.03
C ALA A 22 20.41 21.97 -8.85
N PHE A 23 19.91 20.86 -9.37
CA PHE A 23 18.61 20.80 -10.04
C PHE A 23 17.55 21.19 -9.01
N TYR A 24 17.06 22.43 -9.13
CA TYR A 24 16.05 23.01 -8.25
C TYR A 24 14.70 22.34 -8.51
N ILE A 25 14.30 21.41 -7.63
CA ILE A 25 12.95 20.84 -7.64
C ILE A 25 12.03 21.90 -7.01
N PRO A 26 11.05 22.48 -7.74
CA PRO A 26 10.26 23.64 -7.30
C PRO A 26 9.43 23.46 -6.02
N PHE A 27 9.27 22.24 -5.52
CA PHE A 27 8.31 21.87 -4.48
C PHE A 27 8.84 21.97 -3.03
N PHE A 28 10.11 22.32 -2.82
CA PHE A 28 10.75 22.38 -1.49
C PHE A 28 11.28 23.78 -1.13
N SER A 29 10.61 24.84 -1.59
CA SER A 29 11.02 26.19 -1.22
C SER A 29 10.73 26.46 0.26
N VAL A 30 11.78 26.81 1.01
CA VAL A 30 11.65 27.31 2.38
C VAL A 30 10.76 28.55 2.38
N HIS A 31 9.56 28.42 2.94
CA HIS A 31 8.68 29.57 3.15
C HIS A 31 9.19 30.36 4.35
N SER A 32 9.60 31.60 4.10
CA SER A 32 10.15 32.49 5.11
C SER A 32 9.19 33.65 5.34
N TYR A 33 8.99 33.99 6.61
CA TYR A 33 8.04 35.00 7.07
C TYR A 33 8.82 36.18 7.66
N PRO A 34 8.68 37.39 7.11
CA PRO A 34 9.13 38.60 7.78
C PRO A 34 8.40 38.79 9.13
N PRO A 35 8.95 39.58 10.07
CA PRO A 35 8.26 39.92 11.31
C PRO A 35 6.89 40.57 11.03
N SER A 36 5.90 40.32 11.90
CA SER A 36 4.53 40.86 11.84
C SER A 36 3.68 40.49 10.61
N THR A 37 4.16 39.62 9.73
CA THR A 37 3.35 39.16 8.59
C THR A 37 2.31 38.12 9.02
N PRO A 38 1.12 38.13 8.41
CA PRO A 38 0.09 37.15 8.71
C PRO A 38 0.48 35.75 8.20
N ILE A 39 0.26 34.73 9.03
CA ILE A 39 0.43 33.32 8.70
C ILE A 39 -0.97 32.70 8.62
N PRO A 40 -1.40 32.16 7.47
CA PRO A 40 -2.72 31.57 7.36
C PRO A 40 -2.81 30.27 8.16
N LEU A 41 -3.75 30.19 9.10
CA LEU A 41 -4.15 28.93 9.73
C LEU A 41 -5.22 28.27 8.88
N LEU A 42 -4.90 27.09 8.38
CA LEU A 42 -5.77 26.28 7.55
C LEU A 42 -6.45 25.20 8.39
N VAL A 43 -7.71 24.93 8.09
CA VAL A 43 -8.54 23.97 8.80
C VAL A 43 -9.05 22.95 7.79
N ASN A 44 -8.99 21.67 8.13
CA ASN A 44 -9.32 20.59 7.21
C ASN A 44 -10.59 19.82 7.62
N LYS A 45 -10.40 18.80 8.45
CA LYS A 45 -11.46 17.82 8.78
C LYS A 45 -11.30 17.30 10.20
N VAL A 46 -12.34 16.59 10.63
CA VAL A 46 -12.33 15.79 11.85
C VAL A 46 -12.39 14.31 11.50
N TYR A 47 -11.56 13.52 12.17
CA TYR A 47 -11.50 12.07 12.00
C TYR A 47 -11.51 11.39 13.37
N SER A 48 -11.77 10.09 13.40
CA SER A 48 -11.79 9.29 14.61
C SER A 48 -11.15 7.94 14.33
N ASP A 49 -10.52 7.34 15.33
CA ASP A 49 -9.93 5.99 15.21
C ASP A 49 -11.02 4.90 15.28
N THR A 50 -12.19 5.22 15.87
CA THR A 50 -13.31 4.28 16.04
C THR A 50 -14.32 4.27 14.88
N SER A 51 -14.22 5.23 13.95
CA SER A 51 -15.14 5.41 12.83
C SER A 51 -14.39 5.75 11.54
N GLN A 52 -14.76 5.15 10.41
CA GLN A 52 -14.12 5.45 9.12
C GLN A 52 -14.66 6.73 8.46
N LEU A 53 -15.77 7.27 8.96
CA LEU A 53 -16.35 8.52 8.47
C LEU A 53 -15.57 9.72 8.97
N GLN A 54 -15.32 10.67 8.07
CA GLN A 54 -14.68 11.96 8.37
C GLN A 54 -15.68 13.07 8.06
N TYR A 55 -15.61 14.19 8.77
CA TYR A 55 -16.45 15.36 8.50
C TYR A 55 -15.58 16.60 8.31
N ALA A 56 -15.99 17.52 7.44
CA ALA A 56 -15.29 18.79 7.33
C ALA A 56 -15.51 19.57 8.63
N TYR A 57 -14.48 20.23 9.13
CA TYR A 57 -14.57 20.92 10.43
C TYR A 57 -15.68 21.98 10.46
N TYR A 58 -15.80 22.75 9.38
CA TYR A 58 -16.80 23.81 9.24
C TYR A 58 -18.22 23.31 8.92
N ASP A 59 -18.40 22.02 8.61
CA ASP A 59 -19.73 21.42 8.42
C ASP A 59 -20.31 20.94 9.75
N LEU A 60 -19.54 21.01 10.84
CA LEU A 60 -20.00 20.68 12.18
C LEU A 60 -20.89 21.81 12.71
N PRO A 61 -22.12 21.51 13.17
CA PRO A 61 -23.10 22.55 13.48
C PRO A 61 -22.76 23.36 14.72
N PHE A 62 -22.00 22.80 15.66
CA PHE A 62 -21.63 23.45 16.93
C PHE A 62 -20.33 24.25 16.87
N VAL A 63 -19.66 24.29 15.71
CA VAL A 63 -18.41 25.02 15.49
C VAL A 63 -18.71 26.43 14.94
N CYS A 64 -17.75 27.35 15.05
CA CYS A 64 -17.84 28.66 14.38
C CYS A 64 -18.16 28.50 12.88
N PRO A 65 -19.10 29.28 12.34
CA PRO A 65 -19.40 29.25 10.92
C PRO A 65 -18.21 29.72 10.10
N ARG A 66 -18.22 29.40 8.81
CA ARG A 66 -17.17 29.80 7.87
C ARG A 66 -17.05 31.34 7.81
N PRO A 67 -15.83 31.86 7.59
CA PRO A 67 -15.58 33.29 7.37
C PRO A 67 -16.50 33.88 6.30
N LYS A 68 -17.15 35.02 6.59
CA LYS A 68 -17.86 35.80 5.56
C LYS A 68 -16.98 36.90 4.92
N SER A 69 -15.84 37.22 5.53
CA SER A 69 -14.94 38.33 5.14
C SER A 69 -13.52 37.87 4.77
N LYS A 70 -12.81 38.72 4.02
CA LYS A 70 -11.42 38.52 3.56
C LYS A 70 -10.45 38.41 4.75
N PRO A 71 -9.50 37.45 4.77
CA PRO A 71 -8.30 37.60 5.58
C PRO A 71 -7.49 38.81 5.09
N LEU A 72 -7.11 39.69 6.01
CA LEU A 72 -6.40 40.94 5.72
C LEU A 72 -4.96 40.63 5.24
N GLY A 73 -4.71 40.75 3.93
CA GLY A 73 -3.38 40.51 3.33
C GLY A 73 -3.36 39.68 2.04
N SER A 74 -4.51 39.12 1.61
CA SER A 74 -4.66 38.48 0.30
C SER A 74 -5.06 39.52 -0.76
N SER A 75 -4.07 40.11 -1.44
CA SER A 75 -4.27 40.86 -2.69
C SER A 75 -4.48 39.90 -3.86
N GLY A 76 -5.62 39.20 -3.86
CA GLY A 76 -6.02 38.29 -4.94
C GLY A 76 -7.54 38.23 -5.07
N LEU A 77 -8.03 38.06 -6.30
CA LEU A 77 -9.44 38.06 -6.73
C LEU A 77 -10.33 36.96 -6.10
N PHE A 78 -9.81 36.19 -5.14
CA PHE A 78 -10.41 34.96 -4.62
C PHE A 78 -10.47 35.00 -3.08
N SER A 79 -11.62 35.40 -2.53
CA SER A 79 -11.86 35.53 -1.09
C SER A 79 -13.00 34.59 -0.68
N GLY A 80 -12.81 33.81 0.39
CA GLY A 80 -13.76 32.80 0.85
C GLY A 80 -13.72 31.48 0.06
N GLN A 81 -12.75 31.32 -0.83
CA GLN A 81 -12.63 30.14 -1.67
C GLN A 81 -11.83 29.04 -0.94
N SER A 82 -12.38 27.83 -0.95
CA SER A 82 -11.60 26.59 -0.76
C SER A 82 -10.29 26.72 -1.54
N ILE A 83 -9.16 26.49 -0.89
CA ILE A 83 -7.86 26.46 -1.57
C ILE A 83 -7.99 25.43 -2.70
N PRO A 84 -7.51 25.71 -3.93
CA PRO A 84 -7.54 24.73 -4.99
C PRO A 84 -6.75 23.49 -4.56
N LEU A 85 -7.48 22.42 -4.27
CA LEU A 85 -6.93 21.14 -3.82
C LEU A 85 -6.41 20.37 -5.03
N ASN A 86 -5.29 19.69 -4.88
CA ASN A 86 -4.85 18.73 -5.89
C ASN A 86 -5.76 17.47 -5.87
N LEU A 87 -5.72 16.69 -6.95
CA LEU A 87 -6.58 15.51 -7.09
C LEU A 87 -6.45 14.54 -5.90
N GLY A 88 -5.22 14.35 -5.41
CA GLY A 88 -4.94 13.45 -4.29
C GLY A 88 -5.46 13.97 -2.95
N GLU A 89 -5.45 15.28 -2.70
CA GLU A 89 -6.08 15.88 -1.52
C GLU A 89 -7.60 15.69 -1.57
N VAL A 90 -8.22 15.87 -2.73
CA VAL A 90 -9.65 15.62 -2.91
C VAL A 90 -10.00 14.15 -2.71
N LEU A 91 -9.20 13.22 -3.26
CA LEU A 91 -9.37 11.77 -3.10
C LEU A 91 -9.14 11.30 -1.66
N ARG A 92 -8.31 12.00 -0.89
CA ARG A 92 -8.11 11.78 0.56
C ARG A 92 -9.29 12.32 1.40
N GLY A 93 -10.24 13.01 0.78
CA GLY A 93 -11.38 13.65 1.46
C GLY A 93 -10.99 14.92 2.21
N ASP A 94 -9.91 15.60 1.80
CA ASP A 94 -9.50 16.86 2.40
C ASP A 94 -10.43 18.01 1.96
N ARG A 95 -10.78 18.88 2.92
CA ARG A 95 -11.66 20.03 2.79
C ARG A 95 -11.00 21.24 3.44
N ILE A 96 -9.86 21.65 2.87
CA ILE A 96 -9.00 22.69 3.44
C ILE A 96 -9.60 24.08 3.19
N VAL A 97 -9.82 24.81 4.27
CA VAL A 97 -10.34 26.18 4.27
C VAL A 97 -9.51 27.04 5.22
N ALA A 98 -9.24 28.29 4.85
CA ALA A 98 -8.56 29.23 5.74
C ALA A 98 -9.49 29.68 6.88
N SER A 99 -8.96 29.77 8.09
CA SER A 99 -9.69 30.24 9.27
C SER A 99 -9.59 31.74 9.50
N ASP A 100 -10.48 32.27 10.35
CA ASP A 100 -10.47 33.65 10.85
C ASP A 100 -9.45 33.90 11.98
N ILE A 101 -8.65 32.89 12.34
CA ILE A 101 -7.63 33.04 13.37
C ILE A 101 -6.46 33.83 12.79
N GLU A 102 -6.21 35.01 13.34
CA GLU A 102 -5.11 35.87 12.93
C GLU A 102 -3.82 35.46 13.65
N LEU A 103 -2.87 34.90 12.90
CA LEU A 103 -1.53 34.62 13.38
C LEU A 103 -0.57 35.65 12.77
N ARG A 104 0.10 36.47 13.58
CA ARG A 104 1.11 37.43 13.10
C ARG A 104 2.47 37.03 13.62
N MET A 105 3.45 36.91 12.72
CA MET A 105 4.77 36.39 13.07
C MET A 105 5.42 37.21 14.19
N LYS A 106 5.78 36.57 15.31
CA LYS A 106 6.41 37.18 16.51
C LYS A 106 5.48 38.10 17.34
N GLU A 107 4.18 38.01 17.14
CA GLU A 107 3.19 38.76 17.91
C GLU A 107 2.39 37.79 18.79
N ASP A 108 2.63 37.83 20.09
CA ASP A 108 1.91 37.00 21.05
C ASP A 108 0.57 37.65 21.36
N ASN A 109 -0.49 36.84 21.36
CA ASN A 109 -1.83 37.25 21.71
C ASN A 109 -2.35 36.36 22.85
N GLU A 110 -2.45 36.92 24.05
CA GLU A 110 -2.83 36.15 25.25
C GLU A 110 -4.27 35.64 25.15
N CYS A 111 -5.18 36.40 24.53
CA CYS A 111 -6.52 35.96 24.25
C CYS A 111 -7.24 36.84 23.21
N ALA A 112 -7.89 36.19 22.25
CA ALA A 112 -8.87 36.79 21.36
C ALA A 112 -10.15 35.94 21.27
N LEU A 113 -11.29 36.61 21.12
CA LEU A 113 -12.58 36.00 20.82
C LEU A 113 -12.65 35.68 19.32
N LEU A 114 -12.99 34.43 18.98
CA LEU A 114 -13.17 33.99 17.60
C LEU A 114 -14.63 34.19 17.15
N CYS A 115 -15.56 33.57 17.88
CA CYS A 115 -16.99 33.70 17.63
C CYS A 115 -17.80 33.24 18.85
N GLU A 116 -19.07 33.63 18.89
CA GLU A 116 -20.07 33.02 19.76
C GLU A 116 -21.03 32.19 18.92
N ARG A 117 -21.23 30.93 19.30
CA ARG A 117 -22.10 30.00 18.57
C ARG A 117 -23.23 29.53 19.46
N ASP A 118 -24.45 29.85 19.09
CA ASP A 118 -25.64 29.29 19.72
C ASP A 118 -25.87 27.87 19.19
N ILE A 119 -25.98 26.90 20.09
CA ILE A 119 -26.23 25.50 19.78
C ILE A 119 -27.59 25.03 20.34
N GLY A 120 -28.35 24.32 19.53
CA GLY A 120 -29.62 23.68 19.90
C GLY A 120 -29.46 22.25 20.44
N GLU A 121 -30.58 21.63 20.84
CA GLU A 121 -30.61 20.27 21.38
C GLU A 121 -29.98 19.22 20.43
N GLU A 122 -30.38 19.21 19.15
CA GLU A 122 -29.86 18.23 18.18
C GLU A 122 -28.35 18.39 17.96
N GLU A 123 -27.87 19.63 17.96
CA GLU A 123 -26.46 19.95 17.77
C GLU A 123 -25.62 19.53 19.00
N ILE A 124 -26.17 19.67 20.21
CA ILE A 124 -25.55 19.16 21.45
C ILE A 124 -25.45 17.63 21.41
N LEU A 125 -26.53 16.94 21.04
CA LEU A 125 -26.53 15.47 20.91
C LEU A 125 -25.49 15.01 19.89
N ARG A 126 -25.38 15.73 18.76
CA ARG A 126 -24.36 15.46 17.75
C ARG A 126 -22.94 15.70 18.27
N ALA A 127 -22.72 16.78 19.02
CA ALA A 127 -21.44 17.05 19.66
C ALA A 127 -21.05 15.95 20.66
N GLN A 128 -21.99 15.51 21.51
CA GLN A 128 -21.78 14.42 22.46
C GLN A 128 -21.43 13.11 21.76
N GLU A 129 -22.11 12.80 20.65
CA GLU A 129 -21.81 11.61 19.85
C GLU A 129 -20.37 11.64 19.29
N LEU A 130 -19.95 12.77 18.73
CA LEU A 130 -18.60 12.93 18.17
C LEU A 130 -17.52 12.93 19.27
N ILE A 131 -17.79 13.51 20.44
CA ILE A 131 -16.88 13.45 21.59
C ILE A 131 -16.78 12.01 22.12
N ARG A 132 -17.91 11.29 22.23
CA ARG A 132 -17.94 9.87 22.63
C ARG A 132 -17.13 8.99 21.69
N LYS A 133 -17.23 9.24 20.38
CA LYS A 133 -16.44 8.54 19.35
C LYS A 133 -14.98 9.01 19.27
N GLY A 134 -14.56 9.98 20.09
CA GLY A 134 -13.18 10.43 20.16
C GLY A 134 -12.70 11.15 18.91
N TYR A 135 -13.54 11.97 18.27
CA TYR A 135 -13.12 12.73 17.08
C TYR A 135 -12.00 13.74 17.41
N VAL A 136 -11.01 13.77 16.52
CA VAL A 136 -9.81 14.60 16.53
C VAL A 136 -9.87 15.58 15.36
N VAL A 137 -9.50 16.83 15.63
CA VAL A 137 -9.52 17.94 14.68
C VAL A 137 -8.14 18.09 14.03
N GLU A 138 -8.12 18.26 12.71
CA GLU A 138 -6.91 18.50 11.93
C GLU A 138 -6.83 19.95 11.44
N TRP A 139 -5.87 20.69 12.02
CA TRP A 139 -5.47 22.04 11.58
C TRP A 139 -4.09 22.00 10.97
N ILE A 140 -3.77 22.98 10.13
CA ILE A 140 -2.55 23.01 9.32
C ILE A 140 -1.99 24.44 9.29
N VAL A 141 -0.68 24.57 9.53
CA VAL A 141 0.07 25.82 9.38
C VAL A 141 1.38 25.51 8.66
N ASP A 142 1.69 26.22 7.57
CA ASP A 142 2.91 26.03 6.78
C ASP A 142 3.16 24.55 6.39
N ASN A 143 2.08 23.85 5.99
CA ASN A 143 2.00 22.41 5.71
C ASN A 143 2.24 21.47 6.90
N LEU A 144 2.45 21.98 8.12
CA LEU A 144 2.57 21.15 9.33
C LEU A 144 1.20 20.90 9.96
N PRO A 145 0.91 19.68 10.42
CA PRO A 145 -0.30 19.42 11.19
C PRO A 145 -0.19 20.03 12.59
N GLY A 146 -1.30 20.55 13.12
CA GLY A 146 -1.39 20.99 14.50
C GLY A 146 -1.34 19.77 15.41
N ALA A 147 -0.33 19.68 16.27
CA ALA A 147 -0.19 18.55 17.17
C ALA A 147 -0.42 18.92 18.64
N THR A 148 -0.92 17.97 19.39
CA THR A 148 -0.86 18.00 20.85
C THR A 148 0.45 17.38 21.28
N SER A 149 1.28 18.16 21.99
CA SER A 149 2.50 17.60 22.58
C SER A 149 2.19 17.04 23.95
N PHE A 150 2.77 15.88 24.23
CA PHE A 150 2.69 15.21 25.52
C PHE A 150 4.10 14.98 26.01
N VAL A 151 4.26 14.98 27.33
CA VAL A 151 5.54 14.70 27.96
C VAL A 151 5.45 13.33 28.63
N THR A 152 6.48 12.50 28.47
CA THR A 152 6.59 11.25 29.24
C THR A 152 6.58 11.52 30.74
N VAL A 153 6.19 10.52 31.54
CA VAL A 153 6.15 10.63 33.01
C VAL A 153 7.51 11.07 33.57
N ASP A 154 8.60 10.59 32.96
CA ASP A 154 9.98 10.93 33.31
C ASP A 154 10.39 12.35 32.91
N LYS A 155 9.54 13.08 32.19
CA LYS A 155 9.79 14.42 31.64
C LYS A 155 10.97 14.51 30.66
N THR A 156 11.49 13.37 30.23
CA THR A 156 12.69 13.27 29.39
C THR A 156 12.39 13.44 27.91
N LYS A 157 11.22 12.98 27.45
CA LYS A 157 10.84 12.99 26.03
C LYS A 157 9.48 13.65 25.84
N LYS A 158 9.38 14.45 24.78
CA LYS A 158 8.11 15.01 24.30
C LYS A 158 7.71 14.26 23.03
N TYR A 159 6.47 13.78 22.98
CA TYR A 159 5.90 13.15 21.80
C TYR A 159 4.77 14.02 21.24
N TYR A 160 4.68 14.12 19.92
CA TYR A 160 3.68 14.92 19.23
C TYR A 160 2.64 14.00 18.60
N ALA A 161 1.37 14.15 19.01
CA ALA A 161 0.26 13.50 18.33
C ALA A 161 -0.38 14.50 17.37
N ALA A 162 -0.42 14.17 16.08
CA ALA A 162 -1.08 15.01 15.09
C ALA A 162 -2.59 15.09 15.36
N GLY A 163 -3.11 16.31 15.35
CA GLY A 163 -4.47 16.67 15.72
C GLY A 163 -4.67 16.89 17.22
N PHE A 164 -5.87 17.38 17.56
CA PHE A 164 -6.31 17.55 18.95
C PHE A 164 -7.77 17.13 19.13
N LYS A 165 -8.11 16.58 20.30
CA LYS A 165 -9.47 16.06 20.56
C LYS A 165 -10.50 17.20 20.59
N LEU A 166 -11.68 16.95 20.01
CA LEU A 166 -12.79 17.91 20.01
C LEU A 166 -13.32 18.19 21.44
N GLY A 167 -13.23 17.20 22.31
CA GLY A 167 -13.68 17.28 23.70
C GLY A 167 -13.15 16.13 24.54
N THR A 168 -13.52 16.12 25.81
CA THR A 168 -13.15 15.07 26.76
C THR A 168 -14.39 14.50 27.43
N VAL A 169 -14.37 13.20 27.71
CA VAL A 169 -15.38 12.52 28.52
C VAL A 169 -14.78 12.28 29.90
N GLU A 170 -15.48 12.67 30.96
CA GLU A 170 -15.12 12.29 32.33
C GLU A 170 -16.11 11.24 32.79
N GLN A 171 -15.61 10.00 32.90
CA GLN A 171 -16.35 8.94 33.58
C GLN A 171 -16.21 9.17 35.08
N LYS A 172 -17.33 9.08 35.81
CA LYS A 172 -17.30 9.13 37.28
C LYS A 172 -16.38 8.02 37.79
N ALA A 173 -15.53 8.35 38.76
CA ALA A 173 -14.65 7.37 39.38
C ALA A 173 -15.48 6.23 40.00
N GLN A 174 -14.97 5.01 39.87
CA GLN A 174 -15.57 3.76 40.34
C GLN A 174 -15.69 3.81 41.88
N GLY A 175 -16.77 4.41 42.39
CA GLY A 175 -16.94 4.72 43.82
C GLY A 175 -18.14 5.63 44.13
N GLU A 176 -18.61 6.43 43.17
CA GLU A 176 -19.92 7.09 43.29
C GLU A 176 -21.02 6.11 42.87
N GLN A 177 -22.03 5.87 43.72
CA GLN A 177 -23.22 5.08 43.41
C GLN A 177 -23.97 5.71 42.22
N GLY A 178 -23.60 5.29 41.01
CA GLY A 178 -24.28 5.65 39.78
C GLY A 178 -25.57 4.86 39.63
N GLY A 179 -26.69 5.57 39.52
CA GLY A 179 -27.94 4.97 39.05
C GLY A 179 -27.76 4.35 37.67
N GLU A 180 -28.50 3.26 37.44
CA GLU A 180 -28.54 2.50 36.19
C GLU A 180 -28.89 3.43 35.02
N GLY A 181 -27.89 3.82 34.22
CA GLY A 181 -28.05 4.72 33.06
C GLY A 181 -27.33 6.08 33.11
N ASP A 182 -26.42 6.34 34.05
CA ASP A 182 -25.67 7.61 34.09
C ASP A 182 -24.44 7.59 33.16
N GLU A 183 -24.65 7.95 31.90
CA GLU A 183 -23.56 8.22 30.95
C GLU A 183 -22.70 9.40 31.44
N GLY A 184 -21.37 9.28 31.35
CA GLY A 184 -20.40 10.25 31.86
C GLY A 184 -20.58 11.68 31.32
N LYS A 185 -19.98 12.67 31.99
CA LYS A 185 -20.08 14.09 31.60
C LYS A 185 -19.24 14.36 30.35
N PHE A 186 -19.81 15.09 29.39
CA PHE A 186 -19.15 15.47 28.14
C PHE A 186 -18.70 16.92 28.20
N TYR A 187 -17.44 17.18 27.88
CA TYR A 187 -16.88 18.53 27.84
C TYR A 187 -16.42 18.88 26.44
N LEU A 188 -16.85 20.03 25.94
CA LEU A 188 -16.45 20.56 24.64
C LEU A 188 -15.24 21.48 24.81
N ASN A 189 -14.24 21.35 23.94
CA ASN A 189 -13.11 22.26 23.91
C ASN A 189 -13.46 23.51 23.12
N ASN A 190 -13.46 24.67 23.79
CA ASN A 190 -13.84 25.96 23.23
C ASN A 190 -12.70 27.00 23.27
N HIS A 191 -11.63 26.73 24.00
CA HIS A 191 -10.43 27.57 24.00
C HIS A 191 -9.25 26.84 23.37
N PHE A 192 -8.57 27.47 22.42
CA PHE A 192 -7.41 26.89 21.74
C PHE A 192 -6.14 27.70 22.01
N THR A 193 -5.18 27.11 22.73
CA THR A 193 -3.85 27.69 22.88
C THR A 193 -2.94 27.20 21.76
N ILE A 194 -2.63 28.08 20.83
CA ILE A 194 -1.78 27.86 19.68
C ILE A 194 -0.35 28.26 20.04
N VAL A 195 0.60 27.34 19.83
CA VAL A 195 2.02 27.61 20.03
C VAL A 195 2.75 27.33 18.73
N ILE A 196 3.36 28.37 18.16
CA ILE A 196 4.15 28.27 16.94
C ILE A 196 5.63 28.31 17.33
N ARG A 197 6.32 27.21 17.05
CA ARG A 197 7.78 27.15 17.17
C ARG A 197 8.41 27.71 15.91
N TYR A 198 9.34 28.65 16.09
CA TYR A 198 10.01 29.28 14.96
C TYR A 198 11.52 29.36 15.17
N ARG A 199 12.22 29.57 14.07
CA ARG A 199 13.66 29.78 14.02
C ARG A 199 14.00 30.88 13.01
N ASN A 200 15.20 31.43 13.10
CA ASN A 200 15.75 32.29 12.05
C ASN A 200 15.93 31.50 10.74
N ALA A 201 15.53 32.09 9.60
CA ALA A 201 15.70 31.43 8.31
C ALA A 201 17.19 31.17 8.00
N PRO A 202 17.56 30.05 7.38
CA PRO A 202 18.95 29.82 6.98
C PRO A 202 19.37 30.75 5.82
N GLY A 203 20.64 31.17 5.81
CA GLY A 203 21.26 31.97 4.75
C GLY A 203 20.88 33.46 4.73
N LYS A 204 21.02 34.09 3.55
CA LYS A 204 20.81 35.55 3.33
C LYS A 204 19.40 36.06 3.68
N LYS A 205 18.43 35.16 3.86
CA LYS A 205 17.06 35.48 4.30
C LYS A 205 17.00 35.66 5.82
N GLY A 206 17.75 34.85 6.58
CA GLY A 206 17.89 35.04 8.03
C GLY A 206 18.60 36.33 8.39
N GLU A 207 19.60 36.73 7.61
CA GLU A 207 20.30 38.01 7.75
C GLU A 207 19.36 39.21 7.55
N ARG A 208 18.30 39.05 6.73
CA ARG A 208 17.22 40.03 6.56
C ARG A 208 16.18 39.99 7.69
N GLY A 209 16.37 39.15 8.70
CA GLY A 209 15.48 39.01 9.84
C GLY A 209 14.27 38.10 9.59
N GLU A 210 14.18 37.42 8.44
CA GLU A 210 13.09 36.50 8.13
C GLU A 210 13.17 35.23 8.99
N LYS A 211 12.00 34.69 9.34
CA LYS A 211 11.84 33.54 10.22
C LYS A 211 11.17 32.38 9.49
N VAL A 212 11.36 31.18 9.99
CA VAL A 212 10.74 29.95 9.47
C VAL A 212 10.00 29.23 10.58
N VAL A 213 8.86 28.62 10.26
CA VAL A 213 8.08 27.81 11.19
C VAL A 213 8.66 26.40 11.22
N VAL A 214 8.97 25.92 12.43
CA VAL A 214 9.58 24.59 12.66
C VAL A 214 8.66 23.65 13.44
N GLY A 215 7.60 24.16 14.07
CA GLY A 215 6.63 23.32 14.78
C GLY A 215 5.33 24.06 15.04
N PHE A 216 4.25 23.30 15.05
CA PHE A 216 2.89 23.79 15.29
C PHE A 216 2.20 22.92 16.34
N GLU A 217 1.95 23.52 17.50
CA GLU A 217 1.32 22.89 18.66
C GLU A 217 -0.03 23.55 18.96
N VAL A 218 -1.02 22.74 19.33
CA VAL A 218 -2.35 23.21 19.74
C VAL A 218 -2.75 22.51 21.03
N TYR A 219 -3.04 23.28 22.07
CA TYR A 219 -3.54 22.79 23.35
C TYR A 219 -4.99 23.24 23.55
N PRO A 220 -5.96 22.34 23.34
CA PRO A 220 -7.36 22.67 23.58
C PRO A 220 -7.68 22.66 25.08
N LYS A 221 -8.55 23.56 25.51
CA LYS A 221 -9.12 23.64 26.86
C LYS A 221 -10.64 23.81 26.78
N SER A 222 -11.30 23.28 27.80
CA SER A 222 -12.74 23.47 28.02
C SER A 222 -12.95 24.51 29.11
N ILE A 223 -13.52 25.66 28.76
CA ILE A 223 -13.75 26.79 29.66
C ILE A 223 -15.25 26.97 29.85
N GLY A 224 -15.72 26.75 31.09
CA GLY A 224 -17.13 26.77 31.45
C GLY A 224 -17.78 28.15 31.42
N ARG A 225 -19.09 28.15 31.67
CA ARG A 225 -19.93 29.36 31.66
C ARG A 225 -19.74 30.24 32.89
N GLY A 226 -19.37 29.65 34.03
CA GLY A 226 -19.16 30.36 35.28
C GLY A 226 -17.89 31.21 35.33
N GLU A 227 -16.99 31.09 34.36
CA GLU A 227 -15.74 31.85 34.33
C GLU A 227 -15.99 33.31 33.91
N ARG A 228 -15.47 34.27 34.68
CA ARG A 228 -15.61 35.70 34.39
C ARG A 228 -14.91 36.02 33.07
N ARG A 229 -15.61 36.72 32.18
CA ARG A 229 -15.08 37.20 30.89
C ARG A 229 -14.85 38.70 30.93
N ASP A 230 -13.78 39.13 30.28
CA ASP A 230 -13.45 40.54 30.05
C ASP A 230 -14.33 41.15 28.94
N GLU A 231 -14.27 42.46 28.75
CA GLU A 231 -15.05 43.19 27.72
C GLU A 231 -14.79 42.70 26.28
N ARG A 232 -13.65 42.06 26.05
CA ARG A 232 -13.27 41.41 24.78
C ARG A 232 -13.79 39.98 24.63
N GLY A 233 -14.58 39.48 25.57
CA GLY A 233 -15.11 38.11 25.60
C GLY A 233 -14.12 37.05 26.10
N CYS A 234 -12.96 37.48 26.60
CA CYS A 234 -11.84 36.63 27.01
C CYS A 234 -11.94 36.16 28.46
N PRO A 235 -11.67 34.87 28.77
CA PRO A 235 -11.67 34.38 30.14
C PRO A 235 -10.51 34.96 30.94
N VAL A 236 -10.80 35.46 32.14
CA VAL A 236 -9.82 36.15 32.99
C VAL A 236 -8.77 35.19 33.56
N ASN A 237 -9.13 33.91 33.80
CA ASN A 237 -8.21 32.88 34.29
C ASN A 237 -7.88 31.82 33.22
N LEU A 238 -6.82 32.03 32.46
CA LEU A 238 -6.32 31.06 31.45
C LEU A 238 -5.32 30.04 32.02
N SER A 239 -4.61 30.45 33.08
CA SER A 239 -3.72 29.59 33.86
C SER A 239 -4.54 28.88 34.92
N GLY A 240 -4.91 27.61 34.70
CA GLY A 240 -5.61 26.74 35.66
C GLY A 240 -4.80 26.42 36.93
N LYS A 241 -4.09 27.39 37.50
CA LYS A 241 -3.33 27.33 38.74
C LYS A 241 -4.08 27.93 39.93
N SER A 242 -5.26 28.52 39.72
CA SER A 242 -6.07 29.09 40.81
C SER A 242 -7.50 28.60 40.72
N GLY A 243 -7.79 27.55 41.49
CA GLY A 243 -9.15 27.10 41.84
C GLY A 243 -9.93 26.40 40.74
N ASN A 244 -10.83 25.50 41.17
CA ASN A 244 -12.05 24.98 40.51
C ASN A 244 -12.59 25.76 39.28
N GLY A 245 -11.83 25.87 38.19
CA GLY A 245 -12.33 26.39 36.92
C GLY A 245 -13.32 25.37 36.37
N GLU A 246 -14.60 25.73 36.34
CA GLU A 246 -15.64 24.87 35.77
C GLU A 246 -15.31 24.60 34.29
N LYS A 247 -15.21 23.33 33.91
CA LYS A 247 -15.08 22.95 32.50
C LYS A 247 -16.42 23.21 31.78
N PHE A 248 -16.40 23.39 30.46
CA PHE A 248 -17.63 23.56 29.67
C PHE A 248 -18.36 22.23 29.53
N GLU A 249 -19.22 21.92 30.50
CA GLU A 249 -20.13 20.78 30.46
C GLU A 249 -21.19 20.98 29.38
N LEU A 250 -21.24 20.06 28.42
CA LEU A 250 -22.42 19.90 27.59
C LEU A 250 -23.51 19.29 28.47
N PHE A 251 -24.57 20.05 28.72
CA PHE A 251 -25.69 19.59 29.56
C PHE A 251 -26.24 18.25 29.06
N LYS A 252 -26.65 17.39 29.99
CA LYS A 252 -27.44 16.19 29.67
C LYS A 252 -28.81 16.66 29.18
N VAL A 253 -29.07 16.55 27.89
CA VAL A 253 -30.36 16.93 27.33
C VAL A 253 -31.34 15.79 27.50
N ARG A 254 -32.49 16.05 28.15
CA ARG A 254 -33.62 15.12 28.20
C ARG A 254 -34.56 15.50 27.06
N ARG A 255 -34.86 14.55 26.17
CA ARG A 255 -35.61 14.76 24.92
C ARG A 255 -36.88 15.59 25.15
N GLY A 256 -36.97 16.79 24.55
CA GLY A 256 -38.18 17.63 24.59
C GLY A 256 -38.09 18.94 25.39
N GLU A 257 -36.92 19.31 25.92
CA GLU A 257 -36.70 20.65 26.49
C GLU A 257 -35.99 21.55 25.50
N ASN A 258 -36.62 22.67 25.11
CA ASN A 258 -36.08 23.62 24.13
C ASN A 258 -34.98 24.50 24.75
N ARG A 259 -33.84 23.88 25.11
CA ARG A 259 -32.68 24.56 25.68
C ARG A 259 -31.68 24.87 24.57
N TRP A 260 -31.32 26.15 24.46
CA TRP A 260 -30.22 26.63 23.65
C TRP A 260 -29.02 26.93 24.53
N ALA A 261 -27.83 26.85 23.93
CA ALA A 261 -26.57 27.01 24.62
C ALA A 261 -25.63 27.87 23.79
N THR A 262 -25.17 29.01 24.31
CA THR A 262 -24.13 29.79 23.64
C THR A 262 -22.74 29.25 24.01
N VAL A 263 -21.97 28.85 23.00
CA VAL A 263 -20.58 28.41 23.12
C VAL A 263 -19.67 29.51 22.59
N PRO A 264 -18.99 30.26 23.47
CA PRO A 264 -17.98 31.23 23.05
C PRO A 264 -16.65 30.55 22.77
N TYR A 265 -16.15 30.70 21.55
CA TYR A 265 -14.86 30.19 21.12
C TYR A 265 -13.79 31.27 21.25
N THR A 266 -12.67 30.93 21.88
CA THR A 266 -11.54 31.85 22.11
C THR A 266 -10.23 31.17 21.74
N TYR A 267 -9.20 31.94 21.44
CA TYR A 267 -7.88 31.40 21.15
C TYR A 267 -6.79 32.27 21.76
N SER A 268 -5.63 31.66 22.00
CA SER A 268 -4.41 32.32 22.45
C SER A 268 -3.25 31.90 21.54
N VAL A 269 -2.33 32.80 21.24
CA VAL A 269 -1.22 32.59 20.29
C VAL A 269 0.08 32.94 20.97
N TYR A 270 1.04 31.99 20.94
CA TYR A 270 2.38 32.19 21.48
C TYR A 270 3.43 31.76 20.46
N PHE A 271 4.39 32.63 20.20
CA PHE A 271 5.56 32.34 19.36
C PHE A 271 6.76 31.99 20.26
N ARG A 272 7.29 30.77 20.11
CA ARG A 272 8.46 30.31 20.87
C ARG A 272 9.62 30.04 19.93
N GLU A 273 10.77 30.67 20.19
CA GLU A 273 11.97 30.42 19.42
C GLU A 273 12.57 29.06 19.81
N ASP A 274 12.86 28.22 18.82
CA ASP A 274 13.50 26.92 19.02
C ASP A 274 14.61 26.70 17.98
N ASN A 275 15.85 26.81 18.44
CA ASN A 275 17.04 26.66 17.59
C ASN A 275 17.54 25.21 17.49
N SER A 276 16.93 24.26 18.21
CA SER A 276 17.35 22.85 18.20
C SER A 276 16.95 22.11 16.92
N ILE A 277 15.90 22.58 16.24
CA ILE A 277 15.33 21.94 15.07
C ILE A 277 15.76 22.68 13.80
N GLU A 278 16.19 21.95 12.79
CA GLU A 278 16.42 22.46 11.44
C GLU A 278 15.12 22.42 10.64
N TRP A 279 14.90 23.39 9.74
CA TRP A 279 13.68 23.44 8.93
C TRP A 279 13.49 22.18 8.07
N SER A 280 14.58 21.57 7.58
CA SER A 280 14.55 20.32 6.81
C SER A 280 14.06 19.12 7.63
N LYS A 281 14.28 19.12 8.95
CA LYS A 281 13.94 18.05 9.90
C LYS A 281 12.68 18.34 10.71
N ARG A 282 11.95 19.40 10.38
CA ARG A 282 10.76 19.84 11.15
C ARG A 282 9.64 18.79 11.25
N TRP A 283 9.57 17.89 10.27
CA TRP A 283 8.60 16.81 10.25
C TRP A 283 8.95 15.66 11.20
N ASP A 284 10.22 15.51 11.61
CA ASP A 284 10.67 14.43 12.48
C ASP A 284 9.96 14.47 13.85
N LEU A 285 9.57 15.67 14.31
CA LEU A 285 8.77 15.87 15.53
C LEU A 285 7.45 15.08 15.51
N TYR A 286 6.84 14.96 14.34
CA TYR A 286 5.54 14.32 14.15
C TYR A 286 5.66 12.81 13.86
N PHE A 287 6.88 12.28 13.75
CA PHE A 287 7.16 10.88 13.42
C PHE A 287 7.72 10.07 14.61
N VAL A 288 7.77 10.64 15.82
CA VAL A 288 8.47 10.07 17.00
C VAL A 288 8.03 8.64 17.37
N ASN A 289 6.79 8.23 17.10
CA ASN A 289 6.34 6.85 17.34
C ASN A 289 7.03 5.80 16.42
N GLN A 290 7.77 6.21 15.40
CA GLN A 290 8.44 5.31 14.45
C GLN A 290 9.90 5.00 14.81
N GLU A 291 10.56 5.74 15.72
CA GLU A 291 11.95 5.46 16.10
C GLU A 291 12.08 4.11 16.82
N GLU A 292 11.11 3.75 17.67
CA GLU A 292 11.03 2.42 18.28
C GLU A 292 10.70 1.34 17.24
N GLY A 293 9.96 1.71 16.18
CA GLY A 293 9.65 0.86 15.04
C GLY A 293 10.85 0.54 14.15
N ALA A 294 11.86 1.41 14.07
CA ALA A 294 13.02 1.22 13.19
C ALA A 294 13.78 -0.09 13.48
N LYS A 295 13.92 -0.46 14.76
CA LYS A 295 14.51 -1.76 15.15
C LYS A 295 13.68 -2.93 14.65
N VAL A 296 12.35 -2.81 14.73
CA VAL A 296 11.44 -3.86 14.28
C VAL A 296 11.41 -3.97 12.76
N HIS A 297 11.49 -2.85 12.02
CA HIS A 297 11.66 -2.85 10.57
C HIS A 297 12.94 -3.56 10.13
N TRP A 298 14.06 -3.34 10.82
CA TRP A 298 15.30 -4.07 10.52
C TRP A 298 15.17 -5.57 10.80
N MET A 299 14.55 -5.95 11.92
CA MET A 299 14.28 -7.36 12.22
C MET A 299 13.37 -8.01 11.17
N ALA A 300 12.38 -7.27 10.65
CA ALA A 300 11.51 -7.72 9.58
C ALA A 300 12.31 -8.04 8.30
N ILE A 301 13.16 -7.10 7.86
CA ILE A 301 14.00 -7.27 6.66
C ILE A 301 14.91 -8.49 6.82
N VAL A 302 15.56 -8.66 7.97
CA VAL A 302 16.45 -9.81 8.22
C VAL A 302 15.67 -11.13 8.14
N ASN A 303 14.49 -11.21 8.76
CA ASN A 303 13.64 -12.40 8.68
C ASN A 303 13.23 -12.72 7.23
N SER A 304 12.79 -11.72 6.48
CA SER A 304 12.39 -11.87 5.08
C SER A 304 13.56 -12.30 4.17
N LEU A 305 14.77 -11.80 4.44
CA LEU A 305 15.99 -12.21 3.72
C LEU A 305 16.38 -13.66 4.03
N ILE A 306 16.23 -14.12 5.28
CA ILE A 306 16.49 -15.52 5.64
C ILE A 306 15.53 -16.44 4.89
N ILE A 307 14.24 -16.13 4.86
CA ILE A 307 13.24 -16.92 4.14
C ILE A 307 13.58 -16.97 2.64
N CYS A 308 13.92 -15.84 2.01
CA CYS A 308 14.33 -15.82 0.60
C CYS A 308 15.65 -16.59 0.35
N ALA A 309 16.62 -16.51 1.27
CA ALA A 309 17.86 -17.27 1.15
C ALA A 309 17.63 -18.79 1.21
N VAL A 310 16.70 -19.24 2.05
CA VAL A 310 16.29 -20.65 2.08
C VAL A 310 15.59 -21.06 0.79
N LEU A 311 14.68 -20.23 0.28
CA LEU A 311 13.96 -20.50 -0.97
C LEU A 311 14.88 -20.54 -2.19
N THR A 312 15.78 -19.56 -2.34
CA THR A 312 16.83 -19.59 -3.37
C THR A 312 17.69 -20.84 -3.26
N GLY A 313 18.06 -21.27 -2.05
CA GLY A 313 18.78 -22.52 -1.81
C GLY A 313 18.03 -23.75 -2.34
N VAL A 314 16.73 -23.85 -2.08
CA VAL A 314 15.87 -24.93 -2.58
C VAL A 314 15.77 -24.89 -4.11
N VAL A 315 15.54 -23.72 -4.70
CA VAL A 315 15.45 -23.56 -6.17
C VAL A 315 16.78 -23.92 -6.85
N LEU A 316 17.91 -23.48 -6.28
CA LEU A 316 19.24 -23.82 -6.79
C LEU A 316 19.52 -25.32 -6.67
N MET A 317 19.14 -25.94 -5.55
CA MET A 317 19.30 -27.38 -5.34
C MET A 317 18.49 -28.18 -6.37
N ILE A 318 17.24 -27.78 -6.63
CA ILE A 318 16.40 -28.39 -7.66
C ILE A 318 17.03 -28.24 -9.04
N LEU A 319 17.41 -27.01 -9.45
CA LEU A 319 18.06 -26.77 -10.74
C LEU A 319 19.37 -27.58 -10.88
N ALA A 320 20.19 -27.64 -9.83
CA ALA A 320 21.42 -28.42 -9.82
C ALA A 320 21.17 -29.92 -9.87
N ARG A 321 20.07 -30.41 -9.26
CA ARG A 321 19.61 -31.80 -9.41
C ARG A 321 19.16 -32.07 -10.85
N THR A 322 18.31 -31.21 -11.43
CA THR A 322 17.84 -31.35 -12.82
C THR A 322 19.00 -31.37 -13.82
N VAL A 323 19.99 -30.49 -13.68
CA VAL A 323 21.16 -30.44 -14.56
C VAL A 323 22.04 -31.70 -14.39
N ARG A 324 22.22 -32.18 -13.16
CA ARG A 324 23.01 -33.41 -12.91
C ARG A 324 22.34 -34.65 -13.49
N ALA A 325 21.02 -34.78 -13.32
CA ALA A 325 20.23 -35.83 -13.94
C ALA A 325 20.34 -35.79 -15.47
N ASP A 326 20.30 -34.59 -16.07
CA ASP A 326 20.46 -34.41 -17.51
C ASP A 326 21.85 -34.87 -18.00
N ILE A 327 22.93 -34.50 -17.30
CA ILE A 327 24.30 -34.92 -17.63
C ILE A 327 24.47 -36.44 -17.51
N LYS A 328 23.87 -37.09 -16.49
CA LYS A 328 23.90 -38.55 -16.33
C LYS A 328 23.21 -39.22 -17.52
N GLY A 329 22.05 -38.72 -17.93
CA GLY A 329 21.32 -39.21 -19.11
C GLY A 329 22.13 -39.14 -20.42
N TYR A 330 22.75 -37.99 -20.72
CA TYR A 330 23.62 -37.87 -21.90
C TYR A 330 24.83 -38.82 -21.86
N ARG A 331 25.39 -39.03 -20.67
CA ARG A 331 26.52 -39.95 -20.51
C ARG A 331 26.09 -41.38 -20.80
N ASP A 332 24.95 -41.81 -20.29
CA ASP A 332 24.44 -43.17 -20.46
C ASP A 332 24.02 -43.44 -21.91
N GLU A 333 23.37 -42.48 -22.58
CA GLU A 333 23.10 -42.57 -24.03
C GLU A 333 24.39 -42.71 -24.85
N SER A 334 25.41 -41.90 -24.54
CA SER A 334 26.71 -41.97 -25.23
C SER A 334 27.48 -43.27 -24.97
N LEU A 335 27.25 -43.92 -23.81
CA LEU A 335 27.83 -45.21 -23.47
C LEU A 335 27.10 -46.35 -24.18
N MET A 336 25.77 -46.27 -24.31
CA MET A 336 24.98 -47.22 -25.10
C MET A 336 25.30 -47.15 -26.60
N GLU A 337 25.48 -45.95 -27.16
CA GLU A 337 25.88 -45.76 -28.55
C GLU A 337 27.28 -46.36 -28.83
N LYS A 338 28.22 -46.22 -27.88
CA LYS A 338 29.55 -46.84 -27.96
C LYS A 338 29.54 -48.35 -27.73
N GLY A 339 28.59 -48.88 -26.96
CA GLY A 339 28.39 -50.31 -26.71
C GLY A 339 27.80 -51.07 -27.90
N ALA A 340 26.86 -50.45 -28.62
CA ALA A 340 26.23 -51.03 -29.81
C ALA A 340 27.18 -51.18 -31.01
N GLY A 341 28.32 -50.48 -31.02
CA GLY A 341 29.36 -50.58 -32.04
C GLY A 341 30.22 -51.86 -31.99
N LYS A 342 30.03 -52.75 -31.01
CA LYS A 342 30.92 -53.91 -30.78
C LYS A 342 30.27 -55.31 -30.88
N GLN A 343 29.07 -55.43 -31.46
CA GLN A 343 28.45 -56.72 -31.77
C GLN A 343 28.06 -56.86 -33.24
N LYS A 344 29.06 -56.96 -34.12
CA LYS A 344 28.92 -57.65 -35.42
C LYS A 344 30.21 -58.38 -35.75
N GLY A 345 30.27 -59.66 -35.38
CA GLY A 345 31.33 -60.57 -35.83
C GLY A 345 31.44 -61.83 -34.96
N GLY A 346 30.80 -62.92 -35.39
CA GLY A 346 31.11 -64.25 -34.87
C GLY A 346 29.93 -65.23 -34.85
N LEU A 347 29.69 -65.92 -35.96
CA LEU A 347 28.88 -67.15 -36.03
C LEU A 347 29.66 -68.31 -35.36
N LYS A 348 29.03 -69.09 -34.47
CA LYS A 348 29.08 -70.58 -34.43
C LYS A 348 28.31 -71.21 -33.25
N GLU A 349 27.16 -71.80 -33.57
CA GLU A 349 26.73 -73.19 -33.31
C GLU A 349 27.37 -73.99 -32.14
N LYS A 350 26.56 -74.41 -31.14
CA LYS A 350 26.24 -75.83 -30.83
C LYS A 350 25.32 -75.99 -29.61
N ALA A 351 24.63 -77.14 -29.61
CA ALA A 351 23.44 -77.53 -28.84
C ALA A 351 23.73 -78.29 -27.51
N GLY A 352 22.64 -78.55 -26.74
CA GLY A 352 22.53 -79.55 -25.65
C GLY A 352 22.20 -78.89 -24.29
N LEU A 353 20.97 -78.94 -23.72
CA LEU A 353 20.18 -80.04 -23.11
C LEU A 353 20.55 -80.38 -21.64
N GLY A 354 19.56 -80.28 -20.73
CA GLY A 354 19.43 -80.97 -19.43
C GLY A 354 20.12 -80.30 -18.23
N LEU A 355 19.48 -79.94 -17.11
CA LEU A 355 18.68 -80.67 -16.09
C LEU A 355 19.51 -80.79 -14.78
N LEU A 356 18.96 -80.21 -13.69
CA LEU A 356 19.17 -80.40 -12.23
C LEU A 356 20.41 -81.17 -11.74
N ASP A 357 21.19 -80.61 -10.80
CA ASP A 357 21.22 -81.10 -9.40
C ASP A 357 22.04 -80.23 -8.43
N GLN A 358 21.60 -80.29 -7.16
CA GLN A 358 22.31 -80.33 -5.89
C GLN A 358 23.13 -79.17 -5.28
N VAL A 359 22.64 -78.86 -4.08
CA VAL A 359 23.21 -78.28 -2.86
C VAL A 359 24.49 -79.00 -2.42
N ASP A 360 25.51 -78.25 -1.95
CA ASP A 360 26.20 -78.51 -0.67
C ASP A 360 27.26 -77.44 -0.33
N GLU A 361 27.55 -77.39 0.97
CA GLU A 361 28.09 -76.32 1.79
C GLU A 361 29.54 -75.81 1.56
N ALA A 362 29.74 -74.62 2.15
CA ALA A 362 30.94 -74.15 2.85
C ALA A 362 32.11 -73.54 2.05
N GLY A 363 32.17 -72.20 2.10
CA GLY A 363 33.44 -71.47 2.31
C GLY A 363 33.74 -70.34 1.32
N GLY A 364 33.47 -69.10 1.73
CA GLY A 364 34.35 -67.97 1.42
C GLY A 364 33.89 -66.92 0.40
N ILE A 365 33.40 -65.79 0.93
CA ILE A 365 33.61 -64.40 0.47
C ILE A 365 33.24 -64.07 -0.99
N VAL A 366 32.02 -63.56 -1.24
CA VAL A 366 31.75 -62.56 -2.29
C VAL A 366 30.60 -61.61 -1.87
N ARG A 367 31.00 -60.37 -1.53
CA ARG A 367 30.39 -59.05 -1.80
C ARG A 367 28.88 -58.88 -1.57
N ASP A 368 28.59 -58.05 -0.57
CA ASP A 368 27.50 -57.06 -0.60
C ASP A 368 27.45 -56.37 -1.97
N ALA A 369 26.42 -56.68 -2.76
CA ALA A 369 25.89 -55.75 -3.74
C ALA A 369 24.71 -55.09 -3.04
N VAL A 370 24.98 -53.91 -2.48
CA VAL A 370 23.99 -53.05 -1.86
C VAL A 370 23.08 -52.53 -2.97
N ASP A 371 21.78 -52.80 -2.85
CA ASP A 371 20.68 -52.15 -3.56
C ASP A 371 20.70 -50.63 -3.28
N LEU A 372 21.50 -49.88 -4.05
CA LEU A 372 21.58 -48.41 -3.98
C LEU A 372 21.02 -47.72 -5.24
N ASP A 373 20.61 -48.49 -6.25
CA ASP A 373 20.21 -47.93 -7.54
C ASP A 373 18.69 -47.61 -7.62
N ASP A 374 17.83 -48.26 -6.82
CA ASP A 374 16.37 -48.08 -6.92
C ASP A 374 15.87 -46.70 -6.45
N GLU A 375 16.45 -46.11 -5.39
CA GLU A 375 16.07 -44.75 -4.93
C GLU A 375 16.52 -43.66 -5.92
N ASP A 376 17.64 -43.87 -6.62
CA ASP A 376 18.15 -42.93 -7.62
C ASP A 376 17.38 -43.06 -8.94
N ASP A 377 16.90 -44.25 -9.30
CA ASP A 377 16.11 -44.50 -10.53
C ASP A 377 14.66 -43.99 -10.42
N GLU A 378 13.99 -44.17 -9.28
CA GLU A 378 12.65 -43.59 -9.03
C GLU A 378 12.71 -42.05 -9.03
N ALA A 379 13.78 -41.48 -8.48
CA ALA A 379 14.06 -40.03 -8.53
C ALA A 379 14.46 -39.54 -9.94
N LEU A 380 14.99 -40.40 -10.81
CA LEU A 380 15.31 -40.07 -12.21
C LEU A 380 14.05 -40.07 -13.10
N GLU A 381 13.09 -40.95 -12.85
CA GLU A 381 11.78 -40.96 -13.53
C GLU A 381 10.97 -39.69 -13.21
N ASP A 382 10.93 -39.26 -11.95
CA ASP A 382 10.29 -38.01 -11.51
C ASP A 382 10.94 -36.74 -12.13
N VAL A 383 12.23 -36.81 -12.49
CA VAL A 383 12.96 -35.73 -13.16
C VAL A 383 12.77 -35.76 -14.69
N ALA A 384 12.26 -36.85 -15.27
CA ALA A 384 11.98 -36.97 -16.70
C ALA A 384 10.58 -36.46 -17.13
N GLY A 385 9.61 -36.39 -16.20
CA GLY A 385 8.22 -36.06 -16.50
C GLY A 385 7.98 -34.74 -17.24
N TRP A 386 8.74 -33.69 -16.90
CA TRP A 386 8.61 -32.39 -17.57
C TRP A 386 9.15 -32.41 -19.02
N LYS A 387 10.18 -33.21 -19.33
CA LYS A 387 10.73 -33.31 -20.70
C LYS A 387 9.72 -33.90 -21.67
N LEU A 388 8.89 -34.83 -21.20
CA LEU A 388 7.83 -35.45 -21.98
C LEU A 388 6.76 -34.45 -22.44
N LEU A 389 6.64 -33.29 -21.77
CA LEU A 389 5.65 -32.27 -22.08
C LEU A 389 6.09 -31.29 -23.19
N HIS A 390 7.26 -31.46 -23.81
CA HIS A 390 7.77 -30.52 -24.82
C HIS A 390 6.78 -30.21 -25.96
N GLY A 391 5.90 -31.17 -26.30
CA GLY A 391 4.85 -31.03 -27.30
C GLY A 391 3.54 -30.39 -26.81
N ASP A 392 3.30 -30.25 -25.52
CA ASP A 392 2.00 -29.77 -24.97
C ASP A 392 2.11 -28.48 -24.14
N VAL A 393 3.31 -28.10 -23.68
CA VAL A 393 3.55 -26.97 -22.77
C VAL A 393 3.08 -25.62 -23.30
N PHE A 394 3.23 -25.36 -24.61
CA PHE A 394 2.86 -24.08 -25.22
C PHE A 394 1.44 -24.05 -25.80
N ARG A 395 0.60 -25.03 -25.45
CA ARG A 395 -0.80 -25.05 -25.86
C ARG A 395 -1.55 -23.84 -25.28
N THR A 396 -2.47 -23.29 -26.06
CA THR A 396 -3.28 -22.13 -25.67
C THR A 396 -4.08 -22.43 -24.40
N PRO A 397 -4.05 -21.54 -23.38
CA PRO A 397 -4.81 -21.76 -22.16
C PRO A 397 -6.31 -21.64 -22.39
N GLY A 398 -7.11 -22.39 -21.62
CA GLY A 398 -8.55 -22.15 -21.53
C GLY A 398 -8.82 -20.72 -21.08
N ASN A 399 -9.82 -20.04 -21.65
CA ASN A 399 -10.14 -18.64 -21.33
C ASN A 399 -8.96 -17.64 -21.48
N GLY A 400 -8.02 -17.88 -22.40
CA GLY A 400 -6.88 -16.99 -22.65
C GLY A 400 -7.25 -15.53 -22.99
N HIS A 401 -8.47 -15.29 -23.45
CA HIS A 401 -9.02 -13.96 -23.70
C HIS A 401 -9.24 -13.12 -22.42
N LEU A 402 -9.29 -13.74 -21.24
CA LEU A 402 -9.38 -13.05 -19.95
C LEU A 402 -8.01 -12.93 -19.27
N LEU A 403 -7.18 -13.97 -19.40
CA LEU A 403 -5.83 -14.00 -18.83
C LEU A 403 -4.94 -12.87 -19.38
N ALA A 404 -4.98 -12.63 -20.69
CA ALA A 404 -4.19 -11.56 -21.32
C ALA A 404 -4.54 -10.15 -20.80
N PRO A 405 -5.83 -9.74 -20.72
CA PRO A 405 -6.25 -8.50 -20.07
C PRO A 405 -5.87 -8.39 -18.58
N LEU A 406 -5.94 -9.49 -17.82
CA LEU A 406 -5.56 -9.50 -16.40
C LEU A 406 -4.06 -9.23 -16.23
N ILE A 407 -3.22 -9.88 -17.03
CA ILE A 407 -1.77 -9.65 -17.02
C ILE A 407 -1.42 -8.24 -17.50
N GLY A 408 -2.10 -7.73 -18.53
CA GLY A 408 -1.94 -6.33 -18.95
C GLY A 408 -2.30 -5.35 -17.84
N SER A 409 -3.41 -5.57 -17.15
CA SER A 409 -3.83 -4.74 -16.01
C SER A 409 -2.83 -4.84 -14.84
N GLY A 410 -2.33 -6.03 -14.53
CA GLY A 410 -1.32 -6.19 -13.49
C GLY A 410 0.04 -5.59 -13.86
N MET A 411 0.42 -5.55 -15.14
CA MET A 411 1.62 -4.83 -15.58
C MET A 411 1.46 -3.31 -15.43
N GLN A 412 0.26 -2.79 -15.67
CA GLN A 412 -0.09 -1.39 -15.41
C GLN A 412 0.11 -1.04 -13.93
N LEU A 413 -0.42 -1.89 -13.05
CA LEU A 413 -0.30 -1.75 -11.59
C LEU A 413 1.15 -1.89 -11.12
N LEU A 414 1.91 -2.83 -11.69
CA LEU A 414 3.31 -3.04 -11.35
C LEU A 414 4.16 -1.82 -11.68
N PHE A 415 3.97 -1.23 -12.86
CA PHE A 415 4.69 -0.01 -13.25
C PHE A 415 4.33 1.18 -12.34
N MET A 416 3.05 1.32 -12.00
CA MET A 416 2.58 2.35 -11.08
C MET A 416 3.16 2.16 -9.67
N ALA A 417 3.14 0.94 -9.13
CA ALA A 417 3.66 0.62 -7.79
C ALA A 417 5.18 0.81 -7.71
N VAL A 418 5.94 0.27 -8.67
CA VAL A 418 7.40 0.46 -8.74
C VAL A 418 7.75 1.94 -8.92
N GLY A 419 7.04 2.65 -9.80
CA GLY A 419 7.24 4.08 -10.00
C GLY A 419 6.99 4.90 -8.73
N LEU A 420 5.90 4.62 -8.00
CA LEU A 420 5.60 5.28 -6.73
C LEU A 420 6.67 5.00 -5.67
N VAL A 421 7.05 3.74 -5.50
CA VAL A 421 8.07 3.33 -4.53
C VAL A 421 9.43 3.97 -4.85
N LEU A 422 9.81 4.04 -6.13
CA LEU A 422 11.06 4.70 -6.56
C LEU A 422 11.01 6.22 -6.32
N LEU A 423 9.91 6.90 -6.68
CA LEU A 423 9.76 8.35 -6.46
C LEU A 423 9.73 8.68 -4.96
N SER A 424 9.14 7.82 -4.13
CA SER A 424 9.18 7.95 -2.67
C SER A 424 10.57 7.69 -2.09
N ALA A 425 11.28 6.66 -2.56
CA ALA A 425 12.64 6.34 -2.12
C ALA A 425 13.66 7.43 -2.50
N LEU A 426 13.48 8.11 -3.63
CA LEU A 426 14.26 9.27 -4.05
C LEU A 426 13.93 10.56 -3.26
N GLY A 427 12.92 10.53 -2.39
CA GLY A 427 12.51 11.68 -1.58
C GLY A 427 11.68 12.74 -2.33
N ILE A 428 11.29 12.47 -3.59
CA ILE A 428 10.43 13.37 -4.39
C ILE A 428 9.03 13.44 -3.77
N LEU A 429 8.50 12.29 -3.31
CA LEU A 429 7.21 12.19 -2.61
C LEU A 429 7.41 12.33 -1.10
N ASN A 430 7.86 13.50 -0.64
CA ASN A 430 7.94 13.82 0.79
C ASN A 430 6.52 14.05 1.37
N PRO A 431 6.21 13.61 2.60
CA PRO A 431 4.93 13.90 3.26
C PRO A 431 4.53 15.38 3.33
N SER A 432 5.52 16.28 3.22
CA SER A 432 5.31 17.73 3.07
C SER A 432 4.40 18.07 1.89
N PHE A 433 4.41 17.25 0.82
CA PHE A 433 3.52 17.41 -0.33
C PHE A 433 2.24 16.60 -0.12
N ARG A 434 1.26 17.25 0.51
CA ARG A 434 -0.04 16.66 0.85
C ARG A 434 -0.80 16.22 -0.40
N GLY A 435 -1.35 15.01 -0.36
CA GLY A 435 -2.05 14.40 -1.52
C GLY A 435 -1.13 14.04 -2.70
N GLY A 436 0.19 14.27 -2.59
CA GLY A 436 1.15 14.00 -3.66
C GLY A 436 1.21 12.53 -4.06
N PHE A 437 1.33 11.64 -3.07
CA PHE A 437 1.39 10.20 -3.30
C PHE A 437 0.20 9.68 -4.15
N VAL A 438 -1.01 10.11 -3.83
CA VAL A 438 -2.22 9.72 -4.57
C VAL A 438 -2.27 10.37 -5.96
N SER A 439 -1.93 11.68 -6.05
CA SER A 439 -1.92 12.40 -7.33
C SER A 439 -0.94 11.80 -8.34
N PHE A 440 0.31 11.56 -7.91
CA PHE A 440 1.33 10.91 -8.74
C PHE A 440 0.96 9.46 -9.04
N GLY A 441 0.30 8.75 -8.12
CA GLY A 441 -0.19 7.40 -8.34
C GLY A 441 -1.23 7.33 -9.46
N VAL A 442 -2.22 8.21 -9.45
CA VAL A 442 -3.22 8.31 -10.54
C VAL A 442 -2.55 8.70 -11.86
N GLY A 443 -1.61 9.66 -11.84
CA GLY A 443 -0.87 10.05 -13.04
C GLY A 443 -0.08 8.89 -13.64
N LEU A 444 0.73 8.20 -12.83
CA LEU A 444 1.51 7.03 -13.25
C LEU A 444 0.60 5.90 -13.75
N PHE A 445 -0.56 5.69 -13.11
CA PHE A 445 -1.53 4.70 -13.55
C PHE A 445 -2.06 4.99 -14.96
N VAL A 446 -2.41 6.25 -15.27
CA VAL A 446 -2.89 6.63 -16.61
C VAL A 446 -1.80 6.40 -17.66
N PHE A 447 -0.57 6.85 -17.41
CA PHE A 447 0.55 6.66 -18.35
C PHE A 447 0.92 5.19 -18.54
N ALA A 448 0.85 4.39 -17.47
CA ALA A 448 1.08 2.95 -17.53
C ALA A 448 0.04 2.21 -18.40
N GLY A 449 -1.07 2.86 -18.78
CA GLY A 449 -2.06 2.31 -19.71
C GLY A 449 -1.46 1.85 -21.04
N VAL A 450 -0.43 2.54 -21.55
CA VAL A 450 0.28 2.12 -22.77
C VAL A 450 0.94 0.76 -22.60
N LEU A 451 1.59 0.53 -21.45
CA LEU A 451 2.22 -0.75 -21.13
C LEU A 451 1.17 -1.86 -20.95
N SER A 452 0.02 -1.52 -20.35
CA SER A 452 -1.11 -2.44 -20.20
C SER A 452 -1.57 -3.01 -21.54
N GLY A 453 -1.86 -2.11 -22.50
CA GLY A 453 -2.27 -2.50 -23.85
C GLY A 453 -1.21 -3.30 -24.59
N TYR A 454 0.06 -2.88 -24.47
CA TYR A 454 1.19 -3.55 -25.10
C TYR A 454 1.35 -5.01 -24.65
N PHE A 455 1.40 -5.26 -23.34
CA PHE A 455 1.56 -6.63 -22.83
C PHE A 455 0.32 -7.49 -23.06
N SER A 456 -0.89 -6.93 -22.85
CA SER A 456 -2.14 -7.66 -23.10
C SER A 456 -2.26 -8.12 -24.55
N ALA A 457 -2.09 -7.20 -25.51
CA ALA A 457 -2.25 -7.53 -26.93
C ALA A 457 -1.17 -8.50 -27.43
N ARG A 458 0.05 -8.41 -26.89
CA ARG A 458 1.16 -9.31 -27.24
C ARG A 458 0.94 -10.74 -26.72
N ILE A 459 0.48 -10.88 -25.48
CA ILE A 459 0.15 -12.20 -24.90
C ILE A 459 -1.07 -12.79 -25.63
N TYR A 460 -2.09 -11.97 -25.90
CA TYR A 460 -3.27 -12.41 -26.65
C TYR A 460 -2.92 -12.94 -28.06
N LYS A 461 -1.98 -12.29 -28.74
CA LYS A 461 -1.46 -12.78 -30.03
C LYS A 461 -0.69 -14.10 -29.88
N THR A 462 0.07 -14.26 -28.80
CA THR A 462 0.77 -15.52 -28.47
C THR A 462 -0.21 -16.67 -28.25
N PHE A 463 -1.42 -16.39 -27.75
CA PHE A 463 -2.50 -17.38 -27.64
C PHE A 463 -3.25 -17.64 -28.96
N GLY A 464 -2.83 -17.07 -30.09
CA GLY A 464 -3.49 -17.23 -31.38
C GLY A 464 -4.74 -16.36 -31.58
N GLY A 465 -4.97 -15.37 -30.71
CA GLY A 465 -6.09 -14.44 -30.81
C GLY A 465 -6.00 -13.51 -32.03
N ARG A 466 -7.09 -13.38 -32.79
CA ARG A 466 -7.18 -12.51 -33.98
C ARG A 466 -7.82 -11.15 -33.69
N ASP A 467 -8.82 -11.13 -32.81
CA ASP A 467 -9.64 -9.94 -32.51
C ASP A 467 -8.98 -9.05 -31.44
N TRP A 468 -7.90 -8.37 -31.80
CA TRP A 468 -7.14 -7.52 -30.86
C TRP A 468 -7.93 -6.32 -30.34
N THR A 469 -8.90 -5.81 -31.10
CA THR A 469 -9.75 -4.67 -30.69
C THR A 469 -10.66 -5.03 -29.52
N LYS A 470 -11.29 -6.20 -29.56
CA LYS A 470 -12.12 -6.71 -28.45
C LYS A 470 -11.29 -6.96 -27.20
N ASN A 471 -10.11 -7.58 -27.34
CA ASN A 471 -9.18 -7.79 -26.23
C ASN A 471 -8.72 -6.46 -25.59
N THR A 472 -8.47 -5.45 -26.42
CA THR A 472 -8.10 -4.10 -25.96
C THR A 472 -9.24 -3.44 -25.19
N ALA A 473 -10.48 -3.55 -25.67
CA ALA A 473 -11.65 -3.03 -24.97
C ALA A 473 -11.83 -3.66 -23.58
N VAL A 474 -11.66 -5.00 -23.48
CA VAL A 474 -11.71 -5.70 -22.19
C VAL A 474 -10.57 -5.24 -21.28
N THR A 475 -9.35 -5.09 -21.80
CA THR A 475 -8.19 -4.62 -21.03
C THR A 475 -8.40 -3.21 -20.48
N ALA A 476 -8.95 -2.31 -21.30
CA ALA A 476 -9.15 -0.92 -20.90
C ALA A 476 -10.32 -0.71 -19.92
N THR A 477 -11.26 -1.66 -19.84
CA THR A 477 -12.49 -1.51 -19.05
C THR A 477 -12.61 -2.44 -17.84
N LEU A 478 -12.06 -3.65 -17.89
CA LEU A 478 -12.27 -4.67 -16.87
C LEU A 478 -11.83 -4.20 -15.48
N PHE A 479 -10.55 -3.84 -15.33
CA PHE A 479 -10.02 -3.45 -14.03
C PHE A 479 -10.39 -2.00 -13.63
N PRO A 480 -10.15 -0.97 -14.46
CA PRO A 480 -10.52 0.40 -14.10
C PRO A 480 -12.04 0.58 -13.91
N GLY A 481 -12.86 -0.09 -14.73
CA GLY A 481 -14.32 -0.04 -14.63
C GLY A 481 -14.86 -0.74 -13.39
N LEU A 482 -14.29 -1.89 -13.00
CA LEU A 482 -14.66 -2.57 -11.75
C LEU A 482 -14.26 -1.73 -10.52
N LEU A 483 -13.08 -1.13 -10.51
CA LEU A 483 -12.68 -0.20 -9.45
C LEU A 483 -13.62 1.01 -9.37
N PHE A 484 -13.91 1.64 -10.51
CA PHE A 484 -14.83 2.78 -10.55
C PHE A 484 -16.22 2.40 -10.07
N ALA A 485 -16.75 1.24 -10.47
CA ALA A 485 -18.06 0.77 -10.03
C ALA A 485 -18.12 0.56 -8.51
N ILE A 486 -17.09 -0.07 -7.91
CA ILE A 486 -17.03 -0.25 -6.45
C ILE A 486 -16.94 1.11 -5.74
N ILE A 487 -16.03 1.99 -6.18
CA ILE A 487 -15.88 3.33 -5.59
C ILE A 487 -17.18 4.13 -5.72
N PHE A 488 -17.86 4.07 -6.86
CA PHE A 488 -19.12 4.75 -7.10
C PHE A 488 -20.22 4.28 -6.14
N VAL A 489 -20.37 2.96 -5.97
CA VAL A 489 -21.34 2.38 -5.02
C VAL A 489 -21.02 2.81 -3.58
N LEU A 490 -19.75 2.73 -3.16
CA LEU A 490 -19.34 3.19 -1.83
C LEU A 490 -19.61 4.69 -1.65
N ASN A 491 -19.37 5.50 -2.68
CA ASN A 491 -19.61 6.93 -2.65
C ASN A 491 -21.08 7.27 -2.44
N LEU A 492 -22.03 6.48 -2.96
CA LEU A 492 -23.46 6.68 -2.71
C LEU A 492 -23.81 6.52 -1.22
N PHE A 493 -23.26 5.51 -0.55
CA PHE A 493 -23.48 5.29 0.88
C PHE A 493 -22.85 6.38 1.75
N VAL A 494 -21.65 6.83 1.38
CA VAL A 494 -20.94 7.91 2.10
C VAL A 494 -21.65 9.25 1.91
N TRP A 495 -22.15 9.52 0.71
CA TRP A 495 -22.92 10.72 0.40
C TRP A 495 -24.23 10.76 1.19
N ALA A 496 -24.93 9.63 1.33
CA ALA A 496 -26.14 9.53 2.15
C ALA A 496 -25.92 9.88 3.64
N GLN A 497 -24.69 9.79 4.14
CA GLN A 497 -24.33 10.16 5.51
C GLN A 497 -23.71 11.57 5.65
N ALA A 498 -23.75 12.38 4.58
CA ALA A 498 -23.17 13.73 4.52
C ALA A 498 -21.70 13.78 5.02
N SER A 499 -20.92 12.73 4.75
CA SER A 499 -19.53 12.63 5.18
C SER A 499 -18.59 13.33 4.18
N SER A 500 -17.54 13.97 4.70
CA SER A 500 -16.53 14.66 3.88
C SER A 500 -15.65 13.72 3.04
N THR A 501 -15.66 12.43 3.35
CA THR A 501 -15.02 11.39 2.52
C THR A 501 -15.77 11.16 1.21
N ALA A 502 -17.00 11.68 1.05
CA ALA A 502 -17.71 11.64 -0.22
C ALA A 502 -16.96 12.46 -1.27
N LEU A 503 -16.66 11.82 -2.40
CA LEU A 503 -16.13 12.47 -3.58
C LEU A 503 -17.20 13.39 -4.16
N PRO A 504 -16.88 14.67 -4.42
CA PRO A 504 -17.82 15.58 -5.02
C PRO A 504 -18.11 15.13 -6.46
N PHE A 505 -19.34 15.36 -6.92
CA PHE A 505 -19.81 14.89 -8.23
C PHE A 505 -18.90 15.33 -9.39
N GLY A 506 -18.35 16.55 -9.33
CA GLY A 506 -17.39 17.05 -10.33
C GLY A 506 -16.11 16.21 -10.43
N THR A 507 -15.60 15.69 -9.31
CA THR A 507 -14.40 14.84 -9.30
C THR A 507 -14.71 13.45 -9.89
N LEU A 508 -15.90 12.90 -9.66
CA LEU A 508 -16.31 11.65 -10.30
C LEU A 508 -16.34 11.79 -11.83
N ILE A 509 -16.92 12.88 -12.34
CA ILE A 509 -16.91 13.17 -13.78
C ILE A 509 -15.48 13.33 -14.30
N ALA A 510 -14.62 14.05 -13.59
CA ALA A 510 -13.23 14.24 -13.98
C ALA A 510 -12.45 12.91 -14.05
N ILE A 511 -12.68 11.99 -13.12
CA ILE A 511 -12.07 10.64 -13.13
C ILE A 511 -12.57 9.82 -14.32
N VAL A 512 -13.88 9.87 -14.62
CA VAL A 512 -14.45 9.18 -15.79
C VAL A 512 -13.89 9.76 -17.09
N PHE A 513 -13.77 11.09 -17.19
CA PHE A 513 -13.18 11.75 -18.35
C PHE A 513 -11.72 11.35 -18.53
N LEU A 514 -10.93 11.35 -17.45
CA LEU A 514 -9.53 10.93 -17.47
C LEU A 514 -9.39 9.43 -17.84
N TRP A 515 -10.31 8.57 -17.41
CA TRP A 515 -10.35 7.17 -17.81
C TRP A 515 -10.72 7.00 -19.30
N LEU A 516 -11.83 7.57 -19.77
CA LEU A 516 -12.35 7.33 -21.12
C LEU A 516 -11.61 8.12 -22.20
N CYS A 517 -11.24 9.37 -21.94
CA CYS A 517 -10.64 10.26 -22.94
C CYS A 517 -9.12 10.21 -22.97
N VAL A 518 -8.45 9.79 -21.89
CA VAL A 518 -6.99 9.69 -21.83
C VAL A 518 -6.55 8.24 -21.75
N GLN A 519 -6.96 7.51 -20.71
CA GLN A 519 -6.43 6.15 -20.48
C GLN A 519 -6.85 5.16 -21.58
N VAL A 520 -8.11 5.13 -22.02
CA VAL A 520 -8.57 4.19 -23.06
C VAL A 520 -7.80 4.36 -24.39
N PRO A 521 -7.63 5.57 -24.95
CA PRO A 521 -6.78 5.78 -26.13
C PRO A 521 -5.32 5.35 -25.92
N LEU A 522 -4.74 5.60 -24.74
CA LEU A 522 -3.38 5.18 -24.41
C LEU A 522 -3.25 3.64 -24.43
N VAL A 523 -4.21 2.92 -23.84
CA VAL A 523 -4.26 1.45 -23.89
C VAL A 523 -4.40 0.96 -25.32
N TYR A 524 -5.24 1.62 -26.13
CA TYR A 524 -5.40 1.28 -27.54
C TYR A 524 -4.12 1.47 -28.34
N ALA A 525 -3.40 2.59 -28.14
CA ALA A 525 -2.12 2.84 -28.78
C ALA A 525 -1.08 1.77 -28.41
N GLY A 526 -0.99 1.41 -27.13
CA GLY A 526 -0.12 0.33 -26.65
C GLY A 526 -0.48 -1.03 -27.26
N ALA A 527 -1.77 -1.36 -27.33
CA ALA A 527 -2.25 -2.60 -27.91
C ALA A 527 -2.00 -2.69 -29.42
N TRP A 528 -2.24 -1.60 -30.16
CA TRP A 528 -1.94 -1.51 -31.58
C TRP A 528 -0.45 -1.73 -31.84
N TYR A 529 0.43 -1.11 -31.05
CA TYR A 529 1.88 -1.30 -31.15
C TYR A 529 2.31 -2.74 -30.83
N GLY A 530 1.80 -3.32 -29.73
CA GLY A 530 2.10 -4.69 -29.33
C GLY A 530 1.64 -5.74 -30.36
N PHE A 531 0.43 -5.58 -30.88
CA PHE A 531 -0.16 -6.54 -31.82
C PHE A 531 0.39 -6.40 -33.24
N SER A 532 0.50 -5.17 -33.76
CA SER A 532 0.80 -4.90 -35.16
C SER A 532 2.29 -4.83 -35.45
N LYS A 533 3.09 -4.18 -34.58
CA LYS A 533 4.53 -3.94 -34.83
C LYS A 533 5.43 -5.02 -34.25
N VAL A 534 5.18 -5.45 -33.01
CA VAL A 534 6.09 -6.37 -32.31
C VAL A 534 5.77 -7.84 -32.56
N GLY A 535 4.48 -8.20 -32.59
CA GLY A 535 4.07 -9.58 -32.84
C GLY A 535 4.14 -10.50 -31.62
N SER A 536 3.80 -11.78 -31.83
CA SER A 536 3.73 -12.80 -30.78
C SER A 536 5.11 -13.19 -30.26
N TRP A 537 5.16 -13.75 -29.06
CA TRP A 537 6.36 -14.46 -28.63
C TRP A 537 6.47 -15.79 -29.37
N GLU A 538 7.62 -16.03 -30.01
CA GLU A 538 7.92 -17.32 -30.64
C GLU A 538 8.04 -18.40 -29.56
N SER A 539 7.26 -19.47 -29.72
CA SER A 539 7.33 -20.67 -28.88
C SER A 539 8.53 -21.52 -29.31
N PRO A 540 9.37 -22.00 -28.37
CA PRO A 540 10.55 -22.78 -28.69
C PRO A 540 10.22 -24.16 -29.28
N THR A 541 9.08 -24.75 -28.94
CA THR A 541 8.64 -26.06 -29.45
C THR A 541 7.28 -25.95 -30.15
N LYS A 542 7.08 -26.79 -31.17
CA LYS A 542 5.79 -26.93 -31.85
C LYS A 542 4.85 -27.77 -30.99
N THR A 543 3.58 -27.38 -30.95
CA THR A 543 2.56 -28.14 -30.22
C THR A 543 2.13 -29.37 -30.99
N SER A 544 1.98 -30.50 -30.29
CA SER A 544 1.38 -31.73 -30.83
C SER A 544 -0.11 -31.50 -31.16
N SER A 545 -0.64 -32.30 -32.09
CA SER A 545 -2.05 -32.24 -32.48
C SER A 545 -2.99 -32.79 -31.40
N ILE A 546 -2.54 -33.84 -30.68
CA ILE A 546 -3.33 -34.55 -29.67
C ILE A 546 -2.79 -34.19 -28.28
N PRO A 547 -3.63 -33.68 -27.36
CA PRO A 547 -3.22 -33.42 -25.98
C PRO A 547 -2.91 -34.72 -25.23
N ARG A 548 -1.82 -34.76 -24.49
CA ARG A 548 -1.55 -35.84 -23.53
C ARG A 548 -2.58 -35.84 -22.39
N GLN A 549 -2.94 -37.04 -21.92
CA GLN A 549 -3.77 -37.20 -20.72
C GLN A 549 -2.95 -36.86 -19.47
N ILE A 550 -3.53 -36.08 -18.57
CA ILE A 550 -2.88 -35.66 -17.32
C ILE A 550 -3.10 -36.76 -16.27
N PRO A 551 -2.04 -37.27 -15.61
CA PRO A 551 -2.16 -38.28 -14.56
C PRO A 551 -2.91 -37.75 -13.34
N GLN A 552 -3.43 -38.65 -12.49
CA GLN A 552 -4.10 -38.25 -11.25
C GLN A 552 -3.09 -37.65 -10.28
N GLN A 553 -3.26 -36.36 -9.96
CA GLN A 553 -2.38 -35.65 -9.03
C GLN A 553 -2.83 -35.83 -7.58
N ALA A 554 -1.84 -35.81 -6.67
CA ALA A 554 -2.07 -35.72 -5.23
C ALA A 554 -2.89 -34.48 -4.87
N TRP A 555 -3.64 -34.56 -3.76
CA TRP A 555 -4.63 -33.52 -3.39
C TRP A 555 -4.01 -32.13 -3.19
N TYR A 556 -2.78 -32.04 -2.68
CA TYR A 556 -2.09 -30.77 -2.41
C TYR A 556 -1.53 -30.10 -3.67
N LEU A 557 -1.35 -30.86 -4.76
CA LEU A 557 -0.94 -30.35 -6.08
C LEU A 557 -2.12 -29.86 -6.92
N ARG A 558 -3.36 -30.09 -6.47
CA ARG A 558 -4.56 -29.58 -7.14
C ARG A 558 -4.60 -28.05 -7.04
N GLY A 559 -5.16 -27.39 -8.06
CA GLY A 559 -5.03 -25.95 -8.26
C GLY A 559 -5.32 -25.05 -7.05
N LEU A 560 -6.42 -25.28 -6.32
CA LEU A 560 -6.78 -24.46 -5.14
C LEU A 560 -5.84 -24.69 -3.94
N PRO A 561 -5.65 -25.92 -3.43
CA PRO A 561 -4.68 -26.20 -2.37
C PRO A 561 -3.25 -25.74 -2.71
N ALA A 562 -2.80 -25.96 -3.95
CA ALA A 562 -1.48 -25.53 -4.40
C ALA A 562 -1.33 -24.00 -4.38
N THR A 563 -2.38 -23.27 -4.79
CA THR A 563 -2.41 -21.80 -4.75
C THR A 563 -2.34 -21.27 -3.32
N LEU A 564 -3.10 -21.87 -2.39
CA LEU A 564 -3.10 -21.45 -0.98
C LEU A 564 -1.78 -21.76 -0.29
N LEU A 565 -1.22 -22.95 -0.52
CA LEU A 565 0.06 -23.35 0.05
C LEU A 565 1.22 -22.50 -0.49
N GLY A 566 1.26 -22.29 -1.81
CA GLY A 566 2.24 -21.40 -2.44
C GLY A 566 2.13 -19.96 -1.94
N GLY A 567 0.91 -19.45 -1.78
CA GLY A 567 0.66 -18.10 -1.29
C GLY A 567 1.07 -17.83 0.17
N LEU A 568 1.24 -18.87 1.00
CA LEU A 568 1.62 -18.73 2.41
C LEU A 568 3.04 -18.19 2.57
N ILE A 569 3.95 -18.58 1.68
CA ILE A 569 5.36 -18.20 1.75
C ILE A 569 5.55 -16.70 1.48
N PRO A 570 5.05 -16.10 0.37
CA PRO A 570 5.13 -14.65 0.18
C PRO A 570 4.39 -13.87 1.26
N PHE A 571 3.30 -14.42 1.82
CA PHE A 571 2.60 -13.81 2.96
C PHE A 571 3.51 -13.74 4.21
N ALA A 572 4.21 -14.83 4.55
CA ALA A 572 5.14 -14.86 5.68
C ALA A 572 6.29 -13.85 5.50
N VAL A 573 6.77 -13.65 4.27
CA VAL A 573 7.81 -12.67 3.92
C VAL A 573 7.37 -11.23 4.21
N ILE A 574 6.09 -10.89 4.01
CA ILE A 574 5.58 -9.52 4.20
C ILE A 574 4.89 -9.29 5.54
N PHE A 575 4.61 -10.34 6.30
CA PHE A 575 3.73 -10.30 7.47
C PHE A 575 4.07 -9.19 8.47
N ILE A 576 5.36 -9.02 8.81
CA ILE A 576 5.79 -8.01 9.79
C ILE A 576 5.60 -6.59 9.26
N GLU A 577 5.92 -6.34 8.00
CA GLU A 577 5.72 -5.02 7.39
C GLU A 577 4.25 -4.71 7.16
N LEU A 578 3.45 -5.73 6.86
CA LEU A 578 2.00 -5.63 6.80
C LEU A 578 1.43 -5.12 8.13
N LEU A 579 1.93 -5.57 9.29
CA LEU A 579 1.51 -5.05 10.60
C LEU A 579 1.69 -3.53 10.69
N PHE A 580 2.84 -3.02 10.28
CA PHE A 580 3.15 -1.58 10.32
C PHE A 580 2.30 -0.77 9.35
N VAL A 581 2.10 -1.30 8.13
CA VAL A 581 1.21 -0.66 7.15
C VAL A 581 -0.21 -0.61 7.69
N PHE A 582 -0.71 -1.69 8.29
CA PHE A 582 -2.06 -1.74 8.86
C PHE A 582 -2.23 -0.79 10.05
N GLN A 583 -1.24 -0.74 10.95
CA GLN A 583 -1.24 0.21 12.06
C GLN A 583 -1.28 1.66 11.54
N SER A 584 -0.45 2.00 10.57
CA SER A 584 -0.36 3.37 10.03
C SER A 584 -1.60 3.77 9.22
N VAL A 585 -2.21 2.84 8.47
CA VAL A 585 -3.37 3.14 7.62
C VAL A 585 -4.68 3.16 8.42
N TRP A 586 -4.85 2.24 9.38
CA TRP A 586 -6.14 2.02 10.03
C TRP A 586 -6.22 2.46 11.49
N GLN A 587 -5.15 2.34 12.28
CA GLN A 587 -5.14 2.71 13.70
C GLN A 587 -4.70 4.17 13.89
N ASP A 588 -3.55 4.53 13.34
CA ASP A 588 -2.98 5.87 13.44
C ASP A 588 -3.34 6.68 12.19
N LYS A 589 -4.62 7.06 12.03
CA LYS A 589 -5.09 7.83 10.85
C LYS A 589 -4.35 9.15 10.63
N SER A 590 -3.66 9.64 11.66
CA SER A 590 -2.82 10.84 11.66
C SER A 590 -1.32 10.56 11.52
N GLY A 591 -0.89 9.30 11.64
CA GLY A 591 0.48 8.85 11.46
C GLY A 591 0.84 8.79 9.98
N TYR A 592 1.69 9.71 9.53
CA TYR A 592 2.27 9.60 8.20
C TYR A 592 3.31 8.47 8.22
N TYR A 593 3.10 7.42 7.42
CA TYR A 593 4.13 6.40 7.21
C TYR A 593 5.30 7.03 6.46
N TYR A 594 6.42 7.27 7.14
CA TYR A 594 7.58 7.98 6.58
C TYR A 594 8.67 7.02 6.06
N VAL A 595 8.49 5.72 6.29
CA VAL A 595 9.52 4.69 6.13
C VAL A 595 9.53 4.12 4.70
N PHE A 596 9.43 4.98 3.69
CA PHE A 596 9.34 4.57 2.27
C PHE A 596 10.58 3.80 1.78
N GLY A 597 11.75 4.09 2.34
CA GLY A 597 12.99 3.36 2.01
C GLY A 597 12.91 1.87 2.38
N PHE A 598 12.35 1.54 3.55
CA PHE A 598 12.18 0.14 3.94
C PHE A 598 11.09 -0.54 3.11
N MET A 599 10.00 0.17 2.81
CA MET A 599 8.96 -0.33 1.89
C MET A 599 9.56 -0.69 0.51
N ALA A 600 10.53 0.06 0.01
CA ALA A 600 11.20 -0.24 -1.27
C ALA A 600 12.02 -1.54 -1.21
N VAL A 601 12.79 -1.73 -0.14
CA VAL A 601 13.56 -2.97 0.09
C VAL A 601 12.62 -4.17 0.21
N VAL A 602 11.57 -4.05 1.02
CA VAL A 602 10.59 -5.12 1.26
C VAL A 602 9.82 -5.45 -0.01
N SER A 603 9.45 -4.45 -0.82
CA SER A 603 8.80 -4.68 -2.12
C SER A 603 9.71 -5.45 -3.09
N THR A 604 11.01 -5.18 -3.06
CA THR A 604 11.99 -5.92 -3.88
C THR A 604 12.13 -7.37 -3.42
N ILE A 605 12.24 -7.60 -2.12
CA ILE A 605 12.31 -8.94 -1.52
C ILE A 605 11.02 -9.72 -1.83
N LEU A 606 9.86 -9.07 -1.76
CA LEU A 606 8.58 -9.69 -2.11
C LEU A 606 8.54 -10.14 -3.58
N ILE A 607 8.99 -9.30 -4.53
CA ILE A 607 9.02 -9.68 -5.96
C ILE A 607 9.91 -10.92 -6.17
N LEU A 608 11.06 -10.97 -5.49
CA LEU A 608 11.95 -12.14 -5.53
C LEU A 608 11.29 -13.39 -4.93
N ALA A 609 10.69 -13.27 -3.75
CA ALA A 609 10.00 -14.37 -3.10
C ALA A 609 8.86 -14.94 -3.97
N ILE A 610 8.06 -14.07 -4.60
CA ILE A 610 6.99 -14.49 -5.52
C ILE A 610 7.59 -15.18 -6.75
N ALA A 611 8.69 -14.65 -7.30
CA ALA A 611 9.37 -15.25 -8.44
C ALA A 611 9.84 -16.68 -8.13
N GLU A 612 10.51 -16.88 -6.99
CA GLU A 612 11.03 -18.17 -6.56
C GLU A 612 9.92 -19.19 -6.27
N VAL A 613 8.91 -18.78 -5.50
CA VAL A 613 7.76 -19.65 -5.17
C VAL A 613 7.01 -20.05 -6.43
N THR A 614 6.83 -19.13 -7.38
CA THR A 614 6.12 -19.46 -8.62
C THR A 614 6.95 -20.40 -9.50
N VAL A 615 8.26 -20.18 -9.62
CA VAL A 615 9.15 -21.09 -10.37
C VAL A 615 9.14 -22.49 -9.75
N LEU A 616 9.23 -22.58 -8.43
CA LEU A 616 9.18 -23.85 -7.70
C LEU A 616 7.85 -24.58 -7.93
N ALA A 617 6.73 -23.90 -7.74
CA ALA A 617 5.40 -24.49 -7.91
C ALA A 617 5.16 -24.98 -9.34
N ILE A 618 5.58 -24.19 -10.34
CA ILE A 618 5.41 -24.56 -11.75
C ILE A 618 6.36 -25.68 -12.15
N TYR A 619 7.59 -25.71 -11.63
CA TYR A 619 8.49 -26.84 -11.86
C TYR A 619 7.91 -28.15 -11.31
N ILE A 620 7.42 -28.15 -10.06
CA ILE A 620 6.77 -29.33 -9.47
C ILE A 620 5.52 -29.73 -10.28
N GLN A 621 4.71 -28.76 -10.72
CA GLN A 621 3.55 -29.03 -11.58
C GLN A 621 3.96 -29.69 -12.91
N LEU A 622 5.05 -29.23 -13.55
CA LEU A 622 5.56 -29.79 -14.79
C LEU A 622 6.18 -31.19 -14.59
N CYS A 623 6.86 -31.44 -13.47
CA CYS A 623 7.33 -32.78 -13.10
C CYS A 623 6.16 -33.77 -12.95
N SER A 624 5.02 -33.32 -12.41
CA SER A 624 3.79 -34.12 -12.33
C SER A 624 3.01 -34.24 -13.66
N GLU A 625 3.68 -34.02 -14.80
CA GLU A 625 3.15 -34.12 -16.16
C GLU A 625 1.93 -33.22 -16.46
N ASN A 626 1.76 -32.11 -15.72
CA ASN A 626 0.64 -31.20 -15.90
C ASN A 626 1.07 -29.93 -16.65
N TYR A 627 0.62 -29.81 -17.91
CA TYR A 627 0.93 -28.68 -18.78
C TYR A 627 0.01 -27.44 -18.59
N HIS A 628 -0.99 -27.46 -17.69
CA HIS A 628 -1.87 -26.32 -17.43
C HIS A 628 -1.24 -25.27 -16.49
N TRP A 629 -0.03 -24.80 -16.82
CA TRP A 629 0.74 -23.89 -15.98
C TRP A 629 0.36 -22.41 -16.14
N TRP A 630 -0.30 -22.02 -17.23
CA TRP A 630 -0.64 -20.62 -17.53
C TRP A 630 -1.49 -19.95 -16.43
N TRP A 631 -2.62 -20.56 -16.04
CA TRP A 631 -3.45 -20.03 -14.96
C TRP A 631 -2.86 -20.33 -13.59
N SER A 632 -2.24 -21.50 -13.41
CA SER A 632 -1.62 -21.86 -12.14
C SER A 632 -0.52 -20.87 -11.75
N SER A 633 0.33 -20.43 -12.69
CA SER A 633 1.39 -19.45 -12.41
C SER A 633 0.85 -18.10 -11.94
N PHE A 634 -0.22 -17.63 -12.58
CA PHE A 634 -0.91 -16.41 -12.18
C PHE A 634 -1.57 -16.55 -10.80
N MET A 635 -2.28 -17.66 -10.56
CA MET A 635 -2.99 -17.90 -9.29
C MET A 635 -2.02 -18.12 -8.13
N VAL A 636 -0.97 -18.91 -8.30
CA VAL A 636 0.06 -19.15 -7.27
C VAL A 636 0.75 -17.84 -6.89
N GLY A 637 1.15 -17.02 -7.88
CA GLY A 637 1.71 -15.69 -7.61
C GLY A 637 0.73 -14.76 -6.89
N GLY A 638 -0.56 -14.82 -7.25
CA GLY A 638 -1.65 -14.08 -6.62
C GLY A 638 -2.13 -14.63 -5.26
N GLY A 639 -1.76 -15.86 -4.90
CA GLY A 639 -2.35 -16.61 -3.80
C GLY A 639 -2.15 -15.97 -2.42
N SER A 640 -1.06 -15.21 -2.26
CA SER A 640 -0.80 -14.46 -1.02
C SER A 640 -1.86 -13.40 -0.70
N ALA A 641 -2.62 -12.92 -1.70
CA ALA A 641 -3.71 -11.97 -1.49
C ALA A 641 -4.84 -12.54 -0.61
N VAL A 642 -5.10 -13.86 -0.70
CA VAL A 642 -6.11 -14.53 0.12
C VAL A 642 -5.71 -14.52 1.59
N TRP A 643 -4.41 -14.76 1.88
CA TRP A 643 -3.87 -14.69 3.23
C TRP A 643 -3.89 -13.27 3.78
N VAL A 644 -3.57 -12.27 2.96
CA VAL A 644 -3.69 -10.85 3.35
C VAL A 644 -5.14 -10.52 3.69
N PHE A 645 -6.13 -10.97 2.91
CA PHE A 645 -7.55 -10.72 3.20
C PHE A 645 -8.03 -11.44 4.47
N ALA A 646 -7.58 -12.68 4.70
CA ALA A 646 -7.85 -13.40 5.93
C ALA A 646 -7.27 -12.65 7.15
N TYR A 647 -6.04 -12.13 7.01
CA TYR A 647 -5.42 -11.28 8.01
C TYR A 647 -6.21 -9.98 8.24
N CYS A 648 -6.72 -9.32 7.19
CA CYS A 648 -7.59 -8.14 7.33
C CYS A 648 -8.82 -8.44 8.20
N THR A 649 -9.42 -9.62 7.98
CA THR A 649 -10.61 -10.07 8.72
C THR A 649 -10.26 -10.31 10.19
N TRP A 650 -9.16 -11.01 10.47
CA TRP A 650 -8.68 -11.19 11.84
C TRP A 650 -8.37 -9.84 12.52
N TYR A 651 -7.66 -8.95 11.82
CA TYR A 651 -7.27 -7.64 12.33
C TYR A 651 -8.48 -6.77 12.67
N TYR A 652 -9.54 -6.83 11.86
CA TYR A 652 -10.82 -6.18 12.14
C TYR A 652 -11.41 -6.59 13.49
N PHE A 653 -11.48 -7.90 13.77
CA PHE A 653 -12.08 -8.39 15.03
C PHE A 653 -11.15 -8.30 16.24
N ALA A 654 -9.84 -8.48 16.04
CA ALA A 654 -8.87 -8.58 17.14
C ALA A 654 -8.28 -7.24 17.57
N LYS A 655 -8.17 -6.27 16.67
CA LYS A 655 -7.44 -5.00 16.90
C LYS A 655 -8.26 -3.74 16.65
N LEU A 656 -9.27 -3.79 15.78
CA LEU A 656 -10.06 -2.62 15.43
C LEU A 656 -11.36 -2.57 16.23
N HIS A 657 -11.52 -1.51 17.01
CA HIS A 657 -12.78 -1.17 17.66
C HIS A 657 -13.62 -0.24 16.77
N ILE A 658 -13.87 -0.64 15.52
CA ILE A 658 -14.74 0.12 14.61
C ILE A 658 -16.20 -0.06 15.04
N THR A 659 -16.92 1.05 15.17
CA THR A 659 -18.37 1.05 15.43
C THR A 659 -19.16 1.51 14.20
N GLY A 660 -20.29 0.86 13.96
CA GLY A 660 -21.26 1.22 12.90
C GLY A 660 -21.10 0.45 11.59
N PHE A 661 -22.23 0.04 11.03
CA PHE A 661 -22.32 -0.78 9.81
C PHE A 661 -21.57 -0.19 8.61
N LEU A 662 -21.74 1.11 8.35
CA LEU A 662 -21.11 1.76 7.20
C LEU A 662 -19.57 1.78 7.32
N SER A 663 -19.05 2.03 8.52
CA SER A 663 -17.60 2.01 8.76
C SER A 663 -17.00 0.61 8.52
N SER A 664 -17.71 -0.45 8.93
CA SER A 664 -17.33 -1.84 8.66
C SER A 664 -17.37 -2.15 7.17
N MET A 665 -18.43 -1.75 6.48
CA MET A 665 -18.58 -1.94 5.03
C MET A 665 -17.46 -1.25 4.25
N LEU A 666 -17.11 0.00 4.60
CA LEU A 666 -16.00 0.73 3.99
C LEU A 666 -14.67 0.01 4.22
N PHE A 667 -14.40 -0.46 5.44
CA PHE A 667 -13.18 -1.20 5.77
C PHE A 667 -13.04 -2.47 4.90
N PHE A 668 -14.07 -3.32 4.86
CA PHE A 668 -14.01 -4.57 4.09
C PHE A 668 -13.92 -4.31 2.57
N SER A 669 -14.62 -3.30 2.06
CA SER A 669 -14.60 -2.98 0.64
C SER A 669 -13.26 -2.40 0.20
N TYR A 670 -12.68 -1.49 0.97
CA TYR A 670 -11.33 -0.96 0.72
C TYR A 670 -10.25 -2.03 0.86
N SER A 671 -10.35 -2.91 1.87
CA SER A 671 -9.43 -4.03 2.04
C SER A 671 -9.52 -5.04 0.90
N PHE A 672 -10.74 -5.34 0.43
CA PHE A 672 -10.96 -6.21 -0.72
C PHE A 672 -10.34 -5.62 -2.00
N MET A 673 -10.58 -4.33 -2.28
CA MET A 673 -9.94 -3.65 -3.42
C MET A 673 -8.41 -3.69 -3.33
N ALA A 674 -7.84 -3.42 -2.16
CA ALA A 674 -6.40 -3.49 -1.95
C ALA A 674 -5.85 -4.91 -2.20
N CYS A 675 -6.55 -5.95 -1.74
CA CYS A 675 -6.18 -7.35 -1.99
C CYS A 675 -6.29 -7.73 -3.47
N CYS A 676 -7.30 -7.23 -4.21
CA CYS A 676 -7.41 -7.44 -5.64
C CYS A 676 -6.25 -6.77 -6.41
N VAL A 677 -5.91 -5.52 -6.08
CA VAL A 677 -4.76 -4.81 -6.66
C VAL A 677 -3.47 -5.57 -6.39
N TYR A 678 -3.27 -5.98 -5.14
CA TYR A 678 -2.11 -6.75 -4.71
C TYR A 678 -2.02 -8.10 -5.45
N GLY A 679 -3.11 -8.87 -5.49
CA GLY A 679 -3.16 -10.17 -6.17
C GLY A 679 -2.94 -10.08 -7.70
N LEU A 680 -3.42 -9.02 -8.36
CA LEU A 680 -3.13 -8.77 -9.77
C LEU A 680 -1.64 -8.45 -10.02
N LEU A 681 -1.02 -7.67 -9.13
CA LEU A 681 0.39 -7.32 -9.20
C LEU A 681 1.26 -8.56 -8.99
N THR A 682 1.06 -9.29 -7.90
CA THR A 682 1.84 -10.48 -7.58
C THR A 682 1.57 -11.64 -8.54
N GLY A 683 0.33 -11.81 -9.00
CA GLY A 683 -0.02 -12.79 -10.03
C GLY A 683 0.64 -12.50 -11.38
N THR A 684 0.78 -11.22 -11.75
CA THR A 684 1.49 -10.83 -12.98
C THR A 684 2.99 -11.08 -12.87
N VAL A 685 3.60 -10.79 -11.71
CA VAL A 685 5.01 -11.16 -11.46
C VAL A 685 5.19 -12.67 -11.60
N GLY A 686 4.33 -13.47 -10.94
CA GLY A 686 4.38 -14.92 -11.03
C GLY A 686 4.22 -15.46 -12.45
N PHE A 687 3.29 -14.90 -13.23
CA PHE A 687 3.11 -15.27 -14.62
C PHE A 687 4.35 -14.96 -15.48
N LEU A 688 4.91 -13.75 -15.37
CA LEU A 688 6.06 -13.33 -16.17
C LEU A 688 7.32 -14.14 -15.83
N THR A 689 7.53 -14.46 -14.56
CA THR A 689 8.67 -15.28 -14.11
C THR A 689 8.51 -16.73 -14.56
N ALA A 690 7.33 -17.32 -14.40
CA ALA A 690 7.02 -18.66 -14.91
C ALA A 690 7.17 -18.73 -16.43
N PHE A 691 6.66 -17.72 -17.16
CA PHE A 691 6.78 -17.65 -18.61
C PHE A 691 8.24 -17.61 -19.07
N ALA A 692 9.07 -16.79 -18.41
CA ALA A 692 10.50 -16.71 -18.70
C ALA A 692 11.23 -18.04 -18.37
N PHE A 693 10.87 -18.67 -17.26
CA PHE A 693 11.43 -19.95 -16.83
C PHE A 693 11.10 -21.08 -17.81
N VAL A 694 9.81 -21.27 -18.14
CA VAL A 694 9.33 -22.30 -19.07
C VAL A 694 9.97 -22.11 -20.46
N ARG A 695 10.01 -20.88 -20.97
CA ARG A 695 10.68 -20.62 -22.25
C ARG A 695 12.17 -20.98 -22.22
N ARG A 696 12.85 -20.74 -21.08
CA ARG A 696 14.28 -21.03 -20.93
C ARG A 696 14.56 -22.52 -20.82
N ILE A 697 13.75 -23.27 -20.07
CA ILE A 697 13.95 -24.71 -19.88
C ILE A 697 13.66 -25.50 -21.16
N TYR A 698 12.56 -25.21 -21.87
CA TYR A 698 12.22 -25.89 -23.12
C TYR A 698 12.99 -25.37 -24.34
N GLY A 699 13.51 -24.14 -24.30
CA GLY A 699 14.42 -23.64 -25.32
C GLY A 699 15.83 -24.24 -25.24
N ALA A 700 16.20 -24.87 -24.12
CA ALA A 700 17.47 -25.58 -23.96
C ALA A 700 17.40 -27.03 -24.50
N ILE A 701 16.19 -27.60 -24.63
CA ILE A 701 15.98 -28.90 -25.24
C ILE A 701 16.18 -28.76 -26.75
N LYS A 702 17.24 -29.38 -27.28
CA LYS A 702 17.41 -29.57 -28.73
C LYS A 702 16.44 -30.66 -29.17
N ALA A 703 15.20 -30.29 -29.45
CA ALA A 703 14.25 -31.14 -30.14
C ALA A 703 14.22 -30.72 -31.63
N ASP A 704 15.21 -31.17 -32.39
CA ASP A 704 15.19 -31.17 -33.87
C ASP A 704 15.17 -32.62 -34.36
#